data_AF-A0A5B7UQI8-F1
#
_entry.id   AF-A0A5B7UQI8-F1
#
_cell.length_a   1.000
_cell.length_b   1.000
_cell.length_c   1.000
_cell.angle_alpha   90.00
_cell.angle_beta   90.00
_cell.angle_gamma   90.00
#
_symmetry.space_group_name_H-M   'P 1'
#
loop_
_entity.id
_entity.type
_entity.pdbx_description
1 polymer ?
#
loop_
_entity_poly.entity_id
_entity_poly.type
_entity_poly.pdbx_seq_one_letter_code
_entity_poly.pdbx_strand_id
1 'polypeptide(L)'
;MASIACVPPVPAPDGAGGLRERARGAMLGLAVGDALGAPAENLKPSEIRRRWGRITGYVAERPAGTDDTEYAIFSGLLLARHGSALTVAHVEHAWHRWIADLDEGPFRGAGFSERGTLENLRRGLAAPISAQHRHAWSDGLAMRAAPFGVFAAGCPAEAARLVAVDGTVSHDGEGIHGGRAVAAGVAAAMAGAPVESVVAAALSVIPYDSWTARSLRRAVAVAHRGERAVRSAVVIGGYPWTDLAPEAVGLAFGAYAAAEGDFAGSVLTAVNMGRDADTTAAVAGALAGATCGAAAIPPEWSRAIGPVRGTCLPSMRGHHVLEVAELLASVSAVGNRPAGRVGSPLLERSRELGEGWAQPEVPSNRATKPRGPGRSPGKRALDGAQVEGLLLGLAAGDAAGWPSARHRATRMPDWTRRLTRELDTFAEHNATTTLPVPIALNQPPEPLRLGPSDDAEWAALTAESVLRAADGTLDPALTRDRRTRATLALSWNTLASEVAAAAARAPEVESAVLPLRARISVRAGLGNLAAGLTPPATGHDNPHFFDDAACVRACVLALVHPGDPERAAGLAEFDARYTQDGDGVHGARAMAAAVAAALSGAGPDAAVAAALAQLPEHTEIGRNARHAVKLARTCAPAADATFALVPLLEHEIVDHVYSYGIAAAETVPVALALAVAARGRVREAVPAAACLSRVADSAPALAGALTGVLGTAAAIPDSWRASCRTLSGCALPRLAGTDLVELAGQLTRTN
;
A
#
# COMPACT_ATOMS: atom_id res chain seq x y z
N MET A 1 39.59 -11.34 3.28
CA MET A 1 39.12 -12.37 4.23
C MET A 1 39.37 -11.88 5.64
N ALA A 2 38.36 -11.25 6.25
CA ALA A 2 38.39 -10.84 7.66
C ALA A 2 37.16 -11.47 8.35
N SER A 3 37.42 -11.96 9.55
CA SER A 3 36.67 -12.97 10.30
C SER A 3 35.20 -12.63 10.58
N ILE A 4 34.36 -13.65 10.44
CA ILE A 4 33.01 -13.71 11.01
C ILE A 4 33.16 -13.55 12.53
N ALA A 5 32.65 -12.45 13.08
CA ALA A 5 32.58 -12.25 14.52
C ALA A 5 31.52 -13.20 15.09
N CYS A 6 31.95 -14.14 15.95
CA CYS A 6 31.05 -14.99 16.71
C CYS A 6 30.16 -14.12 17.60
N VAL A 7 28.85 -14.29 17.47
CA VAL A 7 27.87 -13.79 18.43
C VAL A 7 28.17 -14.47 19.78
N PRO A 8 28.39 -13.73 20.87
CA PRO A 8 28.60 -14.33 22.18
C PRO A 8 27.33 -15.09 22.62
N PRO A 9 27.46 -16.21 23.35
CA PRO A 9 26.32 -16.98 23.81
C PRO A 9 25.45 -16.13 24.76
N VAL A 10 24.14 -16.17 24.53
CA VAL A 10 23.12 -15.53 25.39
C VAL A 10 23.24 -16.12 26.81
N PRO A 11 23.22 -15.31 27.88
CA PRO A 11 23.20 -15.81 29.25
C PRO A 11 22.02 -16.76 29.44
N ALA A 12 22.19 -17.82 30.24
CA ALA A 12 21.06 -18.66 30.62
C ALA A 12 19.98 -17.78 31.30
N PRO A 13 18.68 -17.99 31.01
CA PRO A 13 17.63 -17.20 31.60
C PRO A 13 17.73 -17.27 33.13
N ASP A 14 17.68 -16.12 33.80
CA ASP A 14 17.38 -16.04 35.23
C ASP A 14 16.19 -16.97 35.49
N GLY A 15 16.26 -17.82 36.52
CA GLY A 15 15.39 -18.99 36.70
C GLY A 15 13.87 -18.70 36.58
N ALA A 16 13.02 -19.73 36.60
CA ALA A 16 11.59 -19.65 36.26
C ALA A 16 10.77 -18.45 36.83
N GLY A 17 11.18 -17.85 37.96
CA GLY A 17 10.62 -16.59 38.47
C GLY A 17 10.90 -15.35 37.58
N GLY A 18 12.09 -15.24 37.00
CA GLY A 18 12.46 -14.16 36.07
C GLY A 18 11.69 -14.22 34.75
N LEU A 19 11.45 -15.42 34.21
CA LEU A 19 10.67 -15.60 32.98
C LEU A 19 9.20 -15.17 33.16
N ARG A 20 8.58 -15.50 34.31
CA ARG A 20 7.21 -15.06 34.62
C ARG A 20 7.13 -13.54 34.78
N GLU A 21 8.08 -12.92 35.47
CA GLU A 21 8.13 -11.46 35.62
C GLU A 21 8.29 -10.73 34.27
N ARG A 22 9.10 -11.28 33.36
CA ARG A 22 9.24 -10.77 31.98
C ARG A 22 7.97 -10.96 31.16
N ALA A 23 7.28 -12.10 31.30
CA ALA A 23 6.02 -12.36 30.62
C ALA A 23 4.93 -11.38 31.06
N ARG A 24 4.82 -11.15 32.38
CA ARG A 24 3.95 -10.10 32.95
C ARG A 24 4.35 -8.73 32.45
N GLY A 25 5.64 -8.42 32.45
CA GLY A 25 6.18 -7.15 31.96
C GLY A 25 5.81 -6.89 30.50
N ALA A 26 5.97 -7.87 29.62
CA ALA A 26 5.63 -7.75 28.21
C ALA A 26 4.14 -7.48 27.98
N MET A 27 3.26 -8.30 28.58
CA MET A 27 1.82 -8.19 28.37
C MET A 27 1.21 -6.96 29.06
N LEU A 28 1.70 -6.59 30.25
CA LEU A 28 1.27 -5.38 30.94
C LEU A 28 1.86 -4.12 30.30
N GLY A 29 3.10 -4.20 29.82
CA GLY A 29 3.77 -3.14 29.09
C GLY A 29 3.04 -2.78 27.80
N LEU A 30 2.54 -3.78 27.07
CA LEU A 30 1.67 -3.60 25.92
C LEU A 30 0.42 -2.79 26.31
N ALA A 31 -0.34 -3.23 27.30
CA ALA A 31 -1.57 -2.57 27.71
C ALA A 31 -1.36 -1.15 28.28
N VAL A 32 -0.24 -0.93 28.97
CA VAL A 32 0.16 0.41 29.45
C VAL A 32 0.50 1.33 28.28
N GLY A 33 1.27 0.83 27.31
CA GLY A 33 1.64 1.58 26.12
C GLY A 33 0.43 2.00 25.31
N ASP A 34 -0.43 1.03 24.98
CA ASP A 34 -1.73 1.22 24.33
C ASP A 34 -2.55 2.32 25.05
N ALA A 35 -2.84 2.14 26.35
CA ALA A 35 -3.67 3.09 27.11
C ALA A 35 -3.05 4.51 27.25
N LEU A 36 -1.73 4.63 27.25
CA LEU A 36 -1.03 5.93 27.24
C LEU A 36 -1.04 6.59 25.86
N GLY A 37 -0.96 5.78 24.81
CA GLY A 37 -0.89 6.21 23.42
C GLY A 37 -2.24 6.57 22.82
N ALA A 38 -3.33 5.90 23.22
CA ALA A 38 -4.66 6.09 22.64
C ALA A 38 -5.13 7.57 22.57
N PRO A 39 -4.91 8.44 23.57
CA PRO A 39 -5.28 9.86 23.45
C PRO A 39 -4.45 10.64 22.41
N ALA A 40 -3.24 10.16 22.10
CA ALA A 40 -2.30 10.76 21.16
C ALA A 40 -2.37 10.17 19.74
N GLU A 41 -3.19 9.13 19.54
CA GLU A 41 -3.47 8.52 18.24
C GLU A 41 -3.94 9.59 17.24
N ASN A 42 -3.47 9.49 15.99
CA ASN A 42 -3.76 10.40 14.88
C ASN A 42 -3.31 11.86 15.09
N LEU A 43 -2.57 12.18 16.16
CA LEU A 43 -2.05 13.53 16.41
C LEU A 43 -0.61 13.70 15.92
N LYS A 44 -0.29 14.93 15.48
CA LYS A 44 1.10 15.36 15.26
C LYS A 44 1.76 15.72 16.59
N PRO A 45 3.11 15.64 16.70
CA PRO A 45 3.83 16.06 17.90
C PRO A 45 3.53 17.51 18.35
N SER A 46 3.28 18.44 17.42
CA SER A 46 2.88 19.82 17.77
C SER A 46 1.48 19.91 18.38
N GLU A 47 0.58 19.01 18.03
CA GLU A 47 -0.78 18.95 18.58
C GLU A 47 -0.78 18.35 19.98
N ILE A 48 0.01 17.29 20.17
CA ILE A 48 0.30 16.72 21.50
C ILE A 48 0.89 17.81 22.41
N ARG A 49 1.95 18.51 21.95
CA ARG A 49 2.56 19.61 22.71
C ARG A 49 1.61 20.74 23.04
N ARG A 50 0.73 21.11 22.10
CA ARG A 50 -0.27 22.16 22.32
C ARG A 50 -1.29 21.75 23.38
N ARG A 51 -1.67 20.47 23.43
CA ARG A 51 -2.74 19.98 24.31
C ARG A 51 -2.23 19.59 25.71
N TRP A 52 -1.05 18.98 25.80
CA TRP A 52 -0.54 18.40 27.05
C TRP A 52 0.93 18.75 27.36
N GLY A 53 1.62 19.49 26.49
CA GLY A 53 3.08 19.57 26.54
C GLY A 53 3.69 18.21 26.14
N ARG A 54 4.67 17.73 26.91
CA ARG A 54 5.14 16.36 26.76
C ARG A 54 4.25 15.45 27.61
N ILE A 55 3.70 14.40 27.03
CA ILE A 55 3.02 13.36 27.79
C ILE A 55 4.05 12.64 28.66
N THR A 56 3.82 12.59 29.97
CA THR A 56 4.70 11.94 30.96
C THR A 56 3.97 10.87 31.78
N GLY A 57 2.72 10.58 31.45
CA GLY A 57 1.82 9.65 32.13
C GLY A 57 0.41 9.73 31.55
N TYR A 58 -0.58 9.10 32.16
CA TYR A 58 -1.95 9.10 31.63
C TYR A 58 -2.55 10.51 31.57
N VAL A 59 -3.08 10.86 30.40
CA VAL A 59 -3.80 12.13 30.16
C VAL A 59 -5.31 11.94 30.06
N ALA A 60 -5.78 10.69 29.92
CA ALA A 60 -7.19 10.34 29.97
C ALA A 60 -7.63 10.08 31.42
N GLU A 61 -8.85 10.49 31.77
CA GLU A 61 -9.41 10.26 33.11
C GLU A 61 -9.62 8.77 33.43
N ARG A 62 -9.86 7.94 32.40
CA ARG A 62 -10.13 6.50 32.52
C ARG A 62 -9.30 5.72 31.50
N PRO A 63 -7.97 5.64 31.68
CA PRO A 63 -7.09 4.94 30.75
C PRO A 63 -7.54 3.48 30.59
N ALA A 64 -7.54 3.01 29.35
CA ALA A 64 -7.87 1.64 28.98
C ALA A 64 -7.23 1.36 27.62
N GLY A 65 -6.85 0.11 27.40
CA GLY A 65 -6.40 -0.34 26.09
C GLY A 65 -7.52 -0.31 25.05
N THR A 66 -7.11 -0.25 23.79
CA THR A 66 -7.92 -0.24 22.57
C THR A 66 -8.06 -1.66 22.01
N ASP A 67 -8.27 -1.76 20.70
CA ASP A 67 -8.23 -2.99 19.94
C ASP A 67 -6.88 -3.70 20.02
N ASP A 68 -5.75 -2.99 20.16
CA ASP A 68 -4.42 -3.55 20.40
C ASP A 68 -4.41 -4.58 21.54
N THR A 69 -4.84 -4.16 22.73
CA THR A 69 -4.88 -5.03 23.90
C THR A 69 -5.90 -6.15 23.73
N GLU A 70 -7.08 -5.86 23.15
CA GLU A 70 -8.13 -6.87 22.94
C GLU A 70 -7.69 -7.96 21.97
N TYR A 71 -7.06 -7.61 20.85
CA TYR A 71 -6.50 -8.56 19.89
C TYR A 71 -5.27 -9.29 20.44
N ALA A 72 -4.43 -8.65 21.25
CA ALA A 72 -3.32 -9.35 21.92
C ALA A 72 -3.83 -10.43 22.88
N ILE A 73 -4.94 -10.17 23.60
CA ILE A 73 -5.60 -11.18 24.43
C ILE A 73 -6.18 -12.30 23.58
N PHE A 74 -6.89 -11.98 22.49
CA PHE A 74 -7.42 -12.97 21.54
C PHE A 74 -6.33 -13.93 21.04
N SER A 75 -5.23 -13.39 20.52
CA SER A 75 -4.10 -14.17 20.02
C SER A 75 -3.42 -14.97 21.13
N GLY A 76 -3.26 -14.39 22.31
CA GLY A 76 -2.67 -15.06 23.46
C GLY A 76 -3.51 -16.23 23.99
N LEU A 77 -4.84 -16.10 24.02
CA LEU A 77 -5.73 -17.20 24.42
C LEU A 77 -5.74 -18.34 23.41
N LEU A 78 -5.70 -18.02 22.11
CA LEU A 78 -5.59 -19.00 21.06
C LEU A 78 -4.25 -19.77 21.15
N LEU A 79 -3.17 -19.04 21.40
CA LEU A 79 -1.84 -19.62 21.57
C LEU A 79 -1.72 -20.44 22.85
N ALA A 80 -2.31 -20.00 23.97
CA ALA A 80 -2.37 -20.78 25.20
C ALA A 80 -3.12 -22.12 25.02
N ARG A 81 -4.15 -22.13 24.17
CA ARG A 81 -4.94 -23.34 23.86
C ARG A 81 -4.20 -24.33 22.98
N HIS A 82 -3.55 -23.86 21.92
CA HIS A 82 -2.98 -24.73 20.87
C HIS A 82 -1.45 -24.90 20.96
N GLY A 83 -0.77 -24.01 21.68
CA GLY A 83 0.69 -23.96 21.77
C GLY A 83 1.37 -23.92 20.40
N SER A 84 2.50 -24.60 20.26
CA SER A 84 3.22 -24.71 18.98
C SER A 84 2.43 -25.42 17.87
N ALA A 85 1.36 -26.15 18.20
CA ALA A 85 0.48 -26.81 17.25
C ALA A 85 -0.61 -25.89 16.67
N LEU A 86 -0.50 -24.56 16.87
CA LEU A 86 -1.36 -23.58 16.22
C LEU A 86 -1.29 -23.72 14.69
N THR A 87 -2.46 -23.72 14.04
CA THR A 87 -2.61 -23.85 12.57
C THR A 87 -3.51 -22.74 12.05
N VAL A 88 -3.44 -22.46 10.75
CA VAL A 88 -4.29 -21.45 10.10
C VAL A 88 -5.77 -21.78 10.31
N ALA A 89 -6.15 -23.06 10.26
CA ALA A 89 -7.52 -23.50 10.51
C ALA A 89 -8.00 -23.21 11.94
N HIS A 90 -7.12 -23.28 12.95
CA HIS A 90 -7.47 -22.88 14.32
C HIS A 90 -7.76 -21.38 14.41
N VAL A 91 -6.94 -20.56 13.74
CA VAL A 91 -7.10 -19.10 13.70
C VAL A 91 -8.37 -18.74 12.96
N GLU A 92 -8.58 -19.27 11.75
CA GLU A 92 -9.78 -19.02 10.94
C GLU A 92 -11.06 -19.40 11.69
N HIS A 93 -11.08 -20.55 12.36
CA HIS A 93 -12.20 -20.96 13.20
C HIS A 93 -12.46 -19.99 14.36
N ALA A 94 -11.40 -19.47 15.00
CA ALA A 94 -11.52 -18.49 16.07
C ALA A 94 -12.05 -17.15 15.55
N TRP A 95 -11.60 -16.70 14.38
CA TRP A 95 -12.13 -15.52 13.70
C TRP A 95 -13.63 -15.67 13.42
N HIS A 96 -14.07 -16.78 12.83
CA HIS A 96 -15.50 -17.04 12.64
C HIS A 96 -16.28 -17.01 13.96
N ARG A 97 -15.82 -17.79 14.94
CA ARG A 97 -16.53 -18.00 16.20
C ARG A 97 -16.62 -16.75 17.08
N TRP A 98 -15.58 -15.92 17.10
CA TRP A 98 -15.43 -14.84 18.08
C TRP A 98 -15.43 -13.44 17.48
N ILE A 99 -15.48 -13.32 16.15
CA ILE A 99 -15.43 -12.04 15.44
C ILE A 99 -16.46 -12.01 14.30
N ALA A 100 -16.31 -12.90 13.30
CA ALA A 100 -16.97 -12.72 12.01
C ALA A 100 -18.47 -13.02 12.00
N ASP A 101 -18.86 -14.08 12.72
CA ASP A 101 -20.21 -14.62 12.74
C ASP A 101 -21.03 -14.10 13.94
N LEU A 102 -20.49 -13.16 14.72
CA LEU A 102 -21.20 -12.52 15.82
C LEU A 102 -22.21 -11.48 15.29
N ASP A 103 -23.49 -11.64 15.67
CA ASP A 103 -24.58 -10.71 15.36
C ASP A 103 -24.66 -9.57 16.39
N GLU A 104 -23.59 -8.78 16.50
CA GLU A 104 -23.42 -7.76 17.55
C GLU A 104 -23.48 -6.31 17.03
N GLY A 105 -23.93 -6.12 15.78
CA GLY A 105 -24.00 -4.81 15.14
C GLY A 105 -22.67 -4.37 14.51
N PRO A 106 -22.45 -3.06 14.25
CA PRO A 106 -21.26 -2.60 13.54
C PRO A 106 -20.00 -2.85 14.38
N PHE A 107 -19.01 -3.50 13.78
CA PHE A 107 -17.68 -3.72 14.35
C PHE A 107 -17.00 -2.37 14.65
N ARG A 108 -16.90 -1.98 15.93
CA ARG A 108 -16.46 -0.63 16.35
C ARG A 108 -14.98 -0.66 16.72
N GLY A 109 -14.20 0.26 16.16
CA GLY A 109 -12.79 0.42 16.54
C GLY A 109 -11.85 -0.62 15.95
N ALA A 110 -12.19 -1.20 14.79
CA ALA A 110 -11.26 -2.05 14.05
C ALA A 110 -10.71 -1.34 12.81
N GLY A 111 -9.43 -1.63 12.52
CA GLY A 111 -8.71 -1.16 11.35
C GLY A 111 -9.34 -1.56 10.01
N PHE A 112 -8.79 -1.00 8.93
CA PHE A 112 -9.24 -1.34 7.57
C PHE A 112 -8.92 -2.79 7.19
N SER A 113 -7.86 -3.37 7.73
CA SER A 113 -7.44 -4.73 7.43
C SER A 113 -8.34 -5.78 8.06
N GLU A 114 -8.66 -5.65 9.36
CA GLU A 114 -9.63 -6.50 10.03
C GLU A 114 -11.00 -6.44 9.34
N ARG A 115 -11.43 -5.25 8.89
CA ARG A 115 -12.68 -5.09 8.14
C ARG A 115 -12.65 -5.76 6.76
N GLY A 116 -11.55 -5.61 6.01
CA GLY A 116 -11.37 -6.29 4.73
C GLY A 116 -11.40 -7.82 4.88
N THR A 117 -10.71 -8.32 5.90
CA THR A 117 -10.70 -9.75 6.26
C THR A 117 -12.09 -10.25 6.62
N LEU A 118 -12.79 -9.52 7.48
CA LEU A 118 -14.13 -9.84 7.95
C LEU A 118 -15.12 -9.97 6.78
N GLU A 119 -15.09 -9.02 5.86
CA GLU A 119 -15.93 -9.06 4.67
C GLU A 119 -15.60 -10.27 3.79
N ASN A 120 -14.31 -10.55 3.55
CA ASN A 120 -13.90 -11.71 2.77
C ASN A 120 -14.36 -13.03 3.41
N LEU A 121 -14.22 -13.18 4.72
CA LEU A 121 -14.70 -14.35 5.47
C LEU A 121 -16.23 -14.50 5.35
N ARG A 122 -17.00 -13.39 5.47
CA ARG A 122 -18.46 -13.39 5.30
C ARG A 122 -18.91 -13.74 3.89
N ARG A 123 -18.08 -13.46 2.87
CA ARG A 123 -18.26 -13.92 1.48
C ARG A 123 -17.89 -15.39 1.26
N GLY A 124 -17.40 -16.08 2.29
CA GLY A 124 -16.97 -17.48 2.22
C GLY A 124 -15.56 -17.69 1.67
N LEU A 125 -14.72 -16.65 1.63
CA LEU A 125 -13.32 -16.76 1.24
C LEU A 125 -12.49 -17.17 2.47
N ALA A 126 -11.80 -18.31 2.38
CA ALA A 126 -10.92 -18.82 3.43
C ALA A 126 -9.48 -18.28 3.30
N ALA A 127 -8.68 -18.47 4.35
CA ALA A 127 -7.26 -18.12 4.30
C ALA A 127 -6.51 -18.96 3.24
N PRO A 128 -5.52 -18.39 2.52
CA PRO A 128 -4.98 -17.04 2.67
C PRO A 128 -5.74 -15.96 1.86
N ILE A 129 -6.79 -16.33 1.13
CA ILE A 129 -7.53 -15.39 0.26
C ILE A 129 -8.25 -14.33 1.11
N SER A 130 -8.67 -14.69 2.32
CA SER A 130 -9.28 -13.74 3.27
C SER A 130 -8.41 -12.52 3.54
N ALA A 131 -7.08 -12.68 3.53
CA ALA A 131 -6.09 -11.61 3.73
C ALA A 131 -5.75 -10.83 2.44
N GLN A 132 -6.26 -11.22 1.27
CA GLN A 132 -5.96 -10.55 0.00
C GLN A 132 -6.87 -9.32 -0.19
N HIS A 133 -6.58 -8.25 0.55
CA HIS A 133 -7.21 -6.94 0.41
C HIS A 133 -6.17 -5.82 0.51
N ARG A 134 -6.57 -4.58 0.17
CA ARG A 134 -5.66 -3.45 -0.08
C ARG A 134 -4.95 -2.86 1.15
N HIS A 135 -5.27 -3.34 2.34
CA HIS A 135 -4.67 -2.93 3.64
C HIS A 135 -3.98 -4.08 4.37
N ALA A 136 -3.78 -5.23 3.73
CA ALA A 136 -3.19 -6.39 4.39
C ALA A 136 -1.76 -6.16 4.91
N TRP A 137 -1.13 -5.05 4.48
CA TRP A 137 0.16 -4.57 4.94
C TRP A 137 0.12 -3.77 6.27
N SER A 138 -1.04 -3.59 6.89
CA SER A 138 -1.20 -2.78 8.10
C SER A 138 -0.57 -3.37 9.37
N ASP A 139 -0.45 -2.57 10.42
CA ASP A 139 0.08 -2.93 11.74
C ASP A 139 -0.84 -3.77 12.64
N GLY A 140 -2.08 -4.05 12.24
CA GLY A 140 -3.03 -4.85 13.03
C GLY A 140 -2.51 -6.24 13.49
N LEU A 141 -1.56 -6.83 12.77
CA LEU A 141 -0.84 -8.04 13.26
C LEU A 141 0.31 -7.71 14.21
N ALA A 142 1.03 -6.60 13.98
CA ALA A 142 2.14 -6.15 14.81
C ALA A 142 1.68 -5.76 16.23
N MET A 143 0.55 -5.06 16.36
CA MET A 143 -0.02 -4.69 17.66
C MET A 143 -0.30 -5.89 18.57
N ARG A 144 -0.70 -7.03 17.98
CA ARG A 144 -1.06 -8.25 18.71
C ARG A 144 0.01 -9.34 18.71
N ALA A 145 1.25 -9.00 18.36
CA ALA A 145 2.33 -9.97 18.17
C ALA A 145 3.07 -10.36 19.47
N ALA A 146 2.98 -9.56 20.54
CA ALA A 146 3.70 -9.80 21.79
C ALA A 146 3.45 -11.19 22.45
N PRO A 147 2.20 -11.73 22.50
CA PRO A 147 1.93 -13.06 23.06
C PRO A 147 2.78 -14.18 22.43
N PHE A 148 3.05 -14.11 21.13
CA PHE A 148 3.85 -15.11 20.42
C PHE A 148 5.32 -15.09 20.87
N GLY A 149 5.86 -13.90 21.14
CA GLY A 149 7.20 -13.74 21.69
C GLY A 149 7.30 -14.21 23.14
N VAL A 150 6.27 -13.95 23.96
CA VAL A 150 6.19 -14.45 25.34
C VAL A 150 6.16 -15.98 25.39
N PHE A 151 5.35 -16.60 24.52
CA PHE A 151 5.23 -18.06 24.43
C PHE A 151 6.54 -18.72 23.98
N ALA A 152 7.14 -18.20 22.92
CA ALA A 152 8.38 -18.72 22.32
C ALA A 152 9.63 -17.99 22.84
N ALA A 153 9.67 -17.69 24.15
CA ALA A 153 10.78 -17.01 24.80
C ALA A 153 12.14 -17.67 24.46
N GLY A 154 13.09 -16.88 23.98
CA GLY A 154 14.40 -17.35 23.52
C GLY A 154 14.41 -18.04 22.15
N CYS A 155 13.26 -18.19 21.48
CA CYS A 155 13.11 -18.83 20.18
C CYS A 155 12.48 -17.88 19.13
N PRO A 156 13.18 -16.83 18.67
CA PRO A 156 12.63 -15.84 17.73
C PRO A 156 12.04 -16.42 16.44
N ALA A 157 12.64 -17.49 15.90
CA ALA A 157 12.14 -18.16 14.69
C ALA A 157 10.78 -18.83 14.90
N GLU A 158 10.53 -19.40 16.08
CA GLU A 158 9.24 -20.02 16.41
C GLU A 158 8.17 -18.96 16.67
N ALA A 159 8.54 -17.87 17.37
CA ALA A 159 7.65 -16.71 17.54
C ALA A 159 7.19 -16.17 16.17
N ALA A 160 8.14 -15.98 15.25
CA ALA A 160 7.87 -15.53 13.88
C ALA A 160 7.01 -16.51 13.08
N ARG A 161 7.22 -17.83 13.24
CA ARG A 161 6.38 -18.84 12.58
C ARG A 161 4.94 -18.78 13.08
N LEU A 162 4.74 -18.71 14.40
CA LEU A 162 3.40 -18.74 15.01
C LEU A 162 2.60 -17.47 14.70
N VAL A 163 3.21 -16.29 14.76
CA VAL A 163 2.52 -15.04 14.40
C VAL A 163 2.18 -14.99 12.91
N ALA A 164 2.99 -15.60 12.03
CA ALA A 164 2.66 -15.71 10.61
C ALA A 164 1.45 -16.63 10.35
N VAL A 165 1.27 -17.67 11.18
CA VAL A 165 0.07 -18.52 11.14
C VAL A 165 -1.19 -17.72 11.48
N ASP A 166 -1.14 -16.84 12.48
CA ASP A 166 -2.23 -15.90 12.78
C ASP A 166 -2.46 -14.92 11.63
N GLY A 167 -1.38 -14.28 11.18
CA GLY A 167 -1.39 -13.29 10.11
C GLY A 167 -1.98 -13.80 8.81
N THR A 168 -1.77 -15.07 8.44
CA THR A 168 -2.27 -15.65 7.18
C THR A 168 -3.78 -15.51 6.98
N VAL A 169 -4.55 -15.34 8.07
CA VAL A 169 -6.00 -15.12 7.99
C VAL A 169 -6.34 -13.67 7.63
N SER A 170 -5.55 -12.68 8.05
CA SER A 170 -5.93 -11.26 8.04
C SER A 170 -4.96 -10.27 7.41
N HIS A 171 -3.71 -10.68 7.19
CA HIS A 171 -2.62 -9.82 6.74
C HIS A 171 -1.75 -10.56 5.72
N ASP A 172 -1.04 -9.80 4.89
CA ASP A 172 -0.11 -10.32 3.88
C ASP A 172 1.08 -9.35 3.75
N GLY A 173 2.18 -9.83 3.17
CA GLY A 173 3.39 -9.04 2.93
C GLY A 173 3.89 -8.33 4.20
N GLU A 174 3.96 -6.99 4.13
CA GLU A 174 4.49 -6.15 5.21
C GLU A 174 3.72 -6.28 6.53
N GLY A 175 2.42 -6.64 6.51
CA GLY A 175 1.66 -6.86 7.75
C GLY A 175 2.16 -8.10 8.49
N ILE A 176 2.41 -9.20 7.76
CA ILE A 176 3.07 -10.40 8.30
C ILE A 176 4.50 -10.09 8.74
N HIS A 177 5.25 -9.30 7.96
CA HIS A 177 6.62 -8.94 8.30
C HIS A 177 6.69 -8.12 9.60
N GLY A 178 5.77 -7.17 9.78
CA GLY A 178 5.63 -6.41 11.01
C GLY A 178 5.37 -7.30 12.22
N GLY A 179 4.38 -8.20 12.13
CA GLY A 179 4.08 -9.17 13.18
C GLY A 179 5.26 -10.06 13.54
N ARG A 180 5.98 -10.58 12.53
CA ARG A 180 7.18 -11.41 12.72
C ARG A 180 8.30 -10.66 13.44
N ALA A 181 8.56 -9.41 13.05
CA ALA A 181 9.59 -8.59 13.65
C ALA A 181 9.31 -8.33 15.14
N VAL A 182 8.07 -7.95 15.49
CA VAL A 182 7.67 -7.72 16.88
C VAL A 182 7.75 -9.01 17.71
N ALA A 183 7.17 -10.11 17.24
CA ALA A 183 7.17 -11.38 17.97
C ALA A 183 8.60 -11.89 18.22
N ALA A 184 9.47 -11.81 17.22
CA ALA A 184 10.88 -12.20 17.34
C ALA A 184 11.68 -11.30 18.29
N GLY A 185 11.43 -9.98 18.24
CA GLY A 185 12.03 -9.02 19.18
C GLY A 185 11.63 -9.31 20.62
N VAL A 186 10.33 -9.50 20.88
CA VAL A 186 9.82 -9.86 22.21
C VAL A 186 10.40 -11.20 22.68
N ALA A 187 10.47 -12.21 21.82
CA ALA A 187 11.09 -13.50 22.15
C ALA A 187 12.56 -13.38 22.58
N ALA A 188 13.34 -12.54 21.90
CA ALA A 188 14.73 -12.27 22.27
C ALA A 188 14.83 -11.50 23.60
N ALA A 189 13.99 -10.48 23.79
CA ALA A 189 13.95 -9.68 25.03
C ALA A 189 13.58 -10.54 26.26
N MET A 190 12.64 -11.49 26.08
CA MET A 190 12.26 -12.47 27.11
C MET A 190 13.43 -13.34 27.60
N ALA A 191 14.45 -13.55 26.76
CA ALA A 191 15.66 -14.28 27.11
C ALA A 191 16.78 -13.40 27.71
N GLY A 192 16.49 -12.13 28.00
CA GLY A 192 17.49 -11.19 28.53
C GLY A 192 18.51 -10.70 27.50
N ALA A 193 18.17 -10.76 26.21
CA ALA A 193 19.04 -10.24 25.16
C ALA A 193 19.19 -8.71 25.28
N PRO A 194 20.38 -8.14 24.98
CA PRO A 194 20.56 -6.70 24.91
C PRO A 194 19.80 -6.10 23.71
N VAL A 195 19.55 -4.79 23.74
CA VAL A 195 18.75 -4.05 22.74
C VAL A 195 19.18 -4.35 21.31
N GLU A 196 20.49 -4.38 21.04
CA GLU A 196 21.03 -4.64 19.69
C GLU A 196 20.71 -6.06 19.22
N SER A 197 20.72 -7.03 20.13
CA SER A 197 20.37 -8.42 19.83
C SER A 197 18.86 -8.61 19.63
N VAL A 198 18.03 -7.84 20.36
CA VAL A 198 16.58 -7.78 20.14
C VAL A 198 16.26 -7.26 18.73
N VAL A 199 16.91 -6.14 18.34
CA VAL A 199 16.80 -5.58 16.98
C VAL A 199 17.28 -6.58 15.92
N ALA A 200 18.43 -7.23 16.14
CA ALA A 200 18.96 -8.22 15.22
C ALA A 200 18.03 -9.43 15.06
N ALA A 201 17.42 -9.92 16.15
CA ALA A 201 16.45 -11.00 16.11
C ALA A 201 15.22 -10.65 15.28
N ALA A 202 14.66 -9.45 15.48
CA ALA A 202 13.53 -8.94 14.69
C ALA A 202 13.85 -8.88 13.19
N LEU A 203 15.03 -8.38 12.81
CA LEU A 203 15.47 -8.30 11.41
C LEU A 203 15.79 -9.68 10.80
N SER A 204 16.22 -10.65 11.62
CA SER A 204 16.65 -11.98 11.13
C SER A 204 15.51 -12.84 10.57
N VAL A 205 14.26 -12.51 10.92
CA VAL A 205 13.08 -13.30 10.58
C VAL A 205 12.23 -12.69 9.47
N ILE A 206 12.67 -11.58 8.85
CA ILE A 206 11.96 -10.90 7.75
C ILE A 206 12.88 -10.69 6.55
N PRO A 207 12.34 -10.51 5.32
CA PRO A 207 13.16 -10.23 4.14
C PRO A 207 14.00 -8.96 4.35
N TYR A 208 15.28 -9.02 4.00
CA TYR A 208 16.24 -7.91 4.20
C TYR A 208 15.82 -6.61 3.50
N ASP A 209 15.15 -6.76 2.36
CA ASP A 209 14.65 -5.73 1.47
C ASP A 209 13.13 -5.51 1.58
N SER A 210 12.49 -6.01 2.63
CA SER A 210 11.13 -5.56 2.98
C SER A 210 11.12 -4.10 3.42
N TRP A 211 9.97 -3.45 3.28
CA TRP A 211 9.75 -2.09 3.78
C TRP A 211 9.91 -2.06 5.30
N THR A 212 9.34 -3.02 6.04
CA THR A 212 9.51 -3.15 7.49
C THR A 212 11.00 -3.23 7.86
N ALA A 213 11.81 -4.06 7.20
CA ALA A 213 13.23 -4.18 7.51
C ALA A 213 14.01 -2.88 7.24
N ARG A 214 13.69 -2.15 6.15
CA ARG A 214 14.29 -0.85 5.87
C ARG A 214 13.89 0.20 6.90
N SER A 215 12.60 0.30 7.23
CA SER A 215 12.09 1.28 8.18
C SER A 215 12.64 1.04 9.59
N LEU A 216 12.68 -0.22 10.05
CA LEU A 216 13.28 -0.60 11.34
C LEU A 216 14.77 -0.21 11.38
N ARG A 217 15.57 -0.58 10.36
CA ARG A 217 16.99 -0.21 10.29
C ARG A 217 17.20 1.30 10.30
N ARG A 218 16.41 2.06 9.52
CA ARG A 218 16.51 3.52 9.45
C ARG A 218 16.19 4.16 10.80
N ALA A 219 15.10 3.76 11.45
CA ALA A 219 14.70 4.26 12.76
C ALA A 219 15.76 4.01 13.83
N VAL A 220 16.24 2.76 13.97
CA VAL A 220 17.27 2.40 14.95
C VAL A 220 18.59 3.14 14.69
N ALA A 221 19.01 3.27 13.42
CA ALA A 221 20.25 3.97 13.07
C ALA A 221 20.26 5.44 13.50
N VAL A 222 19.09 6.09 13.59
CA VAL A 222 18.96 7.50 13.99
C VAL A 222 18.39 7.68 15.40
N ALA A 223 18.14 6.60 16.15
CA ALA A 223 17.53 6.63 17.47
C ALA A 223 18.26 7.55 18.46
N HIS A 224 19.59 7.52 18.45
CA HIS A 224 20.46 8.39 19.27
C HIS A 224 20.27 9.90 19.01
N ARG A 225 19.61 10.29 17.91
CA ARG A 225 19.31 11.69 17.56
C ARG A 225 17.93 12.15 18.05
N GLY A 226 17.18 11.27 18.72
CA GLY A 226 15.90 11.57 19.36
C GLY A 226 14.67 11.45 18.45
N GLU A 227 13.51 11.71 19.06
CA GLU A 227 12.16 11.44 18.52
C GLU A 227 11.94 12.01 17.11
N ARG A 228 12.40 13.25 16.88
CA ARG A 228 12.24 13.92 15.59
C ARG A 228 12.99 13.17 14.48
N ALA A 229 14.20 12.70 14.75
CA ALA A 229 15.02 12.03 13.74
C ALA A 229 14.43 10.65 13.39
N VAL A 230 13.99 9.88 14.40
CA VAL A 230 13.31 8.59 14.22
C VAL A 230 12.08 8.77 13.34
N ARG A 231 11.23 9.73 13.71
CA ARG A 231 9.99 10.01 13.00
C ARG A 231 10.23 10.46 11.55
N SER A 232 11.17 11.38 11.32
CA SER A 232 11.54 11.82 9.97
C SER A 232 12.12 10.71 9.09
N ALA A 233 12.63 9.61 9.68
CA ALA A 233 13.23 8.53 8.93
C ALA A 233 12.22 7.49 8.40
N VAL A 234 11.00 7.42 8.96
CA VAL A 234 10.02 6.36 8.65
C VAL A 234 8.65 6.85 8.25
N VAL A 235 8.23 8.05 8.68
CA VAL A 235 6.86 8.53 8.45
C VAL A 235 6.65 8.95 7.00
N ILE A 236 5.59 8.44 6.38
CA ILE A 236 5.22 8.77 4.99
C ILE A 236 4.41 10.06 4.93
N GLY A 237 5.07 11.12 4.49
CA GLY A 237 4.46 12.44 4.30
C GLY A 237 3.32 12.44 3.30
N GLY A 238 2.08 12.54 3.79
CA GLY A 238 0.89 12.74 2.95
C GLY A 238 -0.04 11.56 2.84
N TYR A 239 0.27 10.46 3.51
CA TYR A 239 -0.70 9.44 3.84
C TYR A 239 -1.45 9.86 5.11
N PRO A 240 -2.79 9.96 5.09
CA PRO A 240 -3.55 10.50 6.22
C PRO A 240 -3.70 9.51 7.38
N TRP A 241 -3.67 8.20 7.10
CA TRP A 241 -3.85 7.17 8.12
C TRP A 241 -2.52 6.80 8.78
N THR A 242 -2.60 6.12 9.93
CA THR A 242 -1.47 5.78 10.79
C THR A 242 -1.17 4.28 10.85
N ASP A 243 -1.95 3.47 10.13
CA ASP A 243 -2.03 2.00 10.17
C ASP A 243 -0.89 1.25 9.44
N LEU A 244 0.30 1.84 9.32
CA LEU A 244 1.40 1.28 8.51
C LEU A 244 2.30 0.37 9.35
N ALA A 245 2.29 -0.95 9.14
CA ALA A 245 3.22 -1.87 9.83
C ALA A 245 4.69 -1.44 9.75
N PRO A 246 5.25 -1.04 8.59
CA PRO A 246 6.63 -0.59 8.52
C PRO A 246 6.90 0.69 9.32
N GLU A 247 5.92 1.60 9.40
CA GLU A 247 6.01 2.83 10.17
C GLU A 247 5.91 2.53 11.67
N ALA A 248 4.87 1.81 12.11
CA ALA A 248 4.63 1.48 13.50
C ALA A 248 5.77 0.66 14.11
N VAL A 249 6.24 -0.38 13.41
CA VAL A 249 7.39 -1.19 13.84
C VAL A 249 8.67 -0.35 13.87
N GLY A 250 8.88 0.52 12.86
CA GLY A 250 10.02 1.43 12.84
C GLY A 250 10.03 2.39 14.04
N LEU A 251 8.91 3.06 14.30
CA LEU A 251 8.74 3.98 15.42
C LEU A 251 8.91 3.26 16.77
N ALA A 252 8.29 2.10 16.96
CA ALA A 252 8.36 1.35 18.22
C ALA A 252 9.79 0.87 18.54
N PHE A 253 10.48 0.24 17.58
CA PHE A 253 11.87 -0.18 17.77
C PHE A 253 12.84 1.00 17.87
N GLY A 254 12.55 2.10 17.15
CA GLY A 254 13.31 3.35 17.28
C GLY A 254 13.17 3.97 18.67
N ALA A 255 11.97 3.96 19.25
CA ALA A 255 11.71 4.42 20.62
C ALA A 255 12.41 3.53 21.66
N TYR A 256 12.27 2.22 21.52
CA TYR A 256 12.94 1.23 22.37
C TYR A 256 14.47 1.38 22.34
N ALA A 257 15.05 1.57 21.16
CA ALA A 257 16.49 1.81 21.00
C ALA A 257 16.93 3.17 21.53
N ALA A 258 16.14 4.23 21.33
CA ALA A 258 16.45 5.58 21.83
C ALA A 258 16.46 5.66 23.36
N ALA A 259 15.68 4.80 24.02
CA ALA A 259 15.60 4.70 25.48
C ALA A 259 16.51 3.61 26.05
N GLU A 260 17.36 2.97 25.24
CA GLU A 260 18.26 1.88 25.68
C GLU A 260 17.52 0.74 26.41
N GLY A 261 16.27 0.48 26.00
CA GLY A 261 15.41 -0.54 26.61
C GLY A 261 14.74 -0.13 27.92
N ASP A 262 14.94 1.10 28.42
CA ASP A 262 14.22 1.61 29.59
C ASP A 262 12.71 1.65 29.32
N PHE A 263 11.92 1.19 30.29
CA PHE A 263 10.47 1.03 30.13
C PHE A 263 9.76 2.37 29.93
N ALA A 264 9.94 3.30 30.86
CA ALA A 264 9.24 4.59 30.82
C ALA A 264 9.72 5.43 29.63
N GLY A 265 11.02 5.45 29.36
CA GLY A 265 11.62 6.12 28.22
C GLY A 265 11.06 5.58 26.90
N SER A 266 11.02 4.26 26.70
CA SER A 266 10.54 3.64 25.46
C SER A 266 9.09 4.01 25.18
N VAL A 267 8.22 3.84 26.17
CA VAL A 267 6.78 4.13 26.04
C VAL A 267 6.53 5.61 25.80
N LEU A 268 7.11 6.49 26.63
CA LEU A 268 6.88 7.94 26.49
C LEU A 268 7.46 8.49 25.19
N THR A 269 8.58 7.95 24.70
CA THR A 269 9.10 8.34 23.39
C THR A 269 8.17 7.92 22.25
N ALA A 270 7.64 6.70 22.27
CA ALA A 270 6.66 6.26 21.27
C ALA A 270 5.41 7.16 21.27
N VAL A 271 4.80 7.37 22.45
CA VAL A 271 3.58 8.20 22.61
C VAL A 271 3.79 9.63 22.08
N ASN A 272 4.93 10.27 22.38
CA ASN A 272 5.17 11.66 21.99
C ASN A 272 5.57 11.83 20.51
N MET A 273 5.87 10.76 19.78
CA MET A 273 6.01 10.79 18.32
C MET A 273 4.66 10.94 17.60
N GLY A 274 3.54 10.65 18.26
CA GLY A 274 2.21 10.69 17.66
C GLY A 274 2.03 9.63 16.59
N ARG A 275 1.19 9.90 15.57
CA ARG A 275 0.76 8.91 14.56
C ARG A 275 -0.03 7.79 15.23
N ASP A 276 0.38 6.54 15.06
CA ASP A 276 -0.24 5.37 15.69
C ASP A 276 0.29 5.20 17.12
N ALA A 277 -0.04 6.18 17.96
CA ALA A 277 0.63 6.35 19.24
C ALA A 277 0.32 5.22 20.23
N ASP A 278 -0.89 4.66 20.20
CA ASP A 278 -1.27 3.43 20.89
C ASP A 278 -0.45 2.24 20.41
N THR A 279 -0.49 1.88 19.12
CA THR A 279 0.24 0.72 18.58
C THR A 279 1.74 0.81 18.80
N THR A 280 2.34 1.96 18.49
CA THR A 280 3.78 2.15 18.64
C THR A 280 4.22 2.06 20.10
N ALA A 281 3.42 2.62 21.02
CA ALA A 281 3.70 2.55 22.45
C ALA A 281 3.41 1.16 23.03
N ALA A 282 2.40 0.46 22.54
CA ALA A 282 2.06 -0.91 22.91
C ALA A 282 3.21 -1.87 22.54
N VAL A 283 3.72 -1.78 21.32
CA VAL A 283 4.87 -2.58 20.87
C VAL A 283 6.15 -2.20 21.64
N ALA A 284 6.43 -0.90 21.81
CA ALA A 284 7.60 -0.45 22.58
C ALA A 284 7.53 -0.90 24.04
N GLY A 285 6.34 -0.82 24.65
CA GLY A 285 6.05 -1.28 26.01
C GLY A 285 6.18 -2.78 26.15
N ALA A 286 5.77 -3.57 25.16
CA ALA A 286 5.96 -5.02 25.15
C ALA A 286 7.45 -5.41 25.13
N LEU A 287 8.24 -4.75 24.27
CA LEU A 287 9.69 -4.98 24.16
C LEU A 287 10.42 -4.60 25.46
N ALA A 288 10.16 -3.39 25.98
CA ALA A 288 10.81 -2.91 27.20
C ALA A 288 10.33 -3.69 28.44
N GLY A 289 9.04 -4.06 28.49
CA GLY A 289 8.48 -4.91 29.55
C GLY A 289 9.09 -6.31 29.55
N ALA A 290 9.31 -6.92 28.38
CA ALA A 290 10.03 -8.19 28.26
C ALA A 290 11.51 -8.07 28.66
N THR A 291 12.11 -6.90 28.45
CA THR A 291 13.51 -6.62 28.78
C THR A 291 13.72 -6.45 30.29
N CYS A 292 12.84 -5.69 30.93
CA CYS A 292 13.02 -5.19 32.30
C CYS A 292 12.16 -5.91 33.34
N GLY A 293 11.11 -6.63 32.92
CA GLY A 293 10.13 -7.27 33.82
C GLY A 293 9.06 -6.30 34.35
N ALA A 294 8.01 -6.86 34.94
CA ALA A 294 6.85 -6.10 35.42
C ALA A 294 7.20 -5.07 36.50
N ALA A 295 8.21 -5.33 37.33
CA ALA A 295 8.66 -4.42 38.38
C ALA A 295 9.21 -3.07 37.87
N ALA A 296 9.61 -3.00 36.59
CA ALA A 296 10.08 -1.75 35.98
C ALA A 296 8.94 -0.82 35.53
N ILE A 297 7.69 -1.31 35.50
CA ILE A 297 6.53 -0.53 35.11
C ILE A 297 6.12 0.36 36.29
N PRO A 298 5.97 1.69 36.12
CA PRO A 298 5.50 2.57 37.18
C PRO A 298 4.22 2.04 37.85
N PRO A 299 4.16 1.95 39.20
CA PRO A 299 3.01 1.39 39.91
C PRO A 299 1.68 2.09 39.62
N GLU A 300 1.72 3.39 39.36
CA GLU A 300 0.57 4.19 38.92
C GLU A 300 0.09 3.82 37.52
N TRP A 301 0.98 3.37 36.63
CA TRP A 301 0.62 2.95 35.29
C TRP A 301 0.01 1.56 35.28
N SER A 302 0.68 0.62 35.93
CA SER A 302 0.23 -0.77 36.04
C SER A 302 -1.13 -0.92 36.75
N ARG A 303 -1.35 -0.20 37.87
CA ARG A 303 -2.61 -0.28 38.63
C ARG A 303 -3.82 0.26 37.89
N ALA A 304 -3.63 1.11 36.88
CA ALA A 304 -4.73 1.67 36.10
C ALA A 304 -5.25 0.70 35.03
N ILE A 305 -4.44 -0.29 34.64
CA ILE A 305 -4.84 -1.31 33.69
C ILE A 305 -5.75 -2.31 34.39
N GLY A 306 -7.01 -2.33 33.97
CA GLY A 306 -8.01 -3.32 34.37
C GLY A 306 -8.37 -4.29 33.25
N PRO A 307 -9.36 -5.17 33.47
CA PRO A 307 -9.85 -6.07 32.43
C PRO A 307 -10.36 -5.29 31.20
N VAL A 308 -10.17 -5.87 30.01
CA VAL A 308 -10.57 -5.20 28.76
C VAL A 308 -12.08 -5.02 28.68
N ARG A 309 -12.49 -3.92 28.04
CA ARG A 309 -13.90 -3.53 27.96
C ARG A 309 -14.66 -4.32 26.90
N GLY A 310 -13.99 -4.93 25.93
CA GLY A 310 -14.62 -5.57 24.78
C GLY A 310 -15.35 -4.55 23.93
N THR A 311 -14.65 -3.48 23.57
CA THR A 311 -15.17 -2.39 22.71
C THR A 311 -15.02 -2.76 21.24
N CYS A 312 -13.89 -3.35 20.88
CA CYS A 312 -13.59 -3.84 19.54
C CYS A 312 -13.95 -5.32 19.40
N LEU A 313 -13.52 -6.14 20.36
CA LEU A 313 -13.83 -7.57 20.45
C LEU A 313 -14.67 -7.84 21.72
N PRO A 314 -16.01 -7.79 21.64
CA PRO A 314 -16.86 -8.03 22.80
C PRO A 314 -16.65 -9.40 23.45
N SER A 315 -16.23 -10.40 22.66
CA SER A 315 -15.84 -11.72 23.11
C SER A 315 -14.65 -11.73 24.09
N MET A 316 -13.83 -10.66 24.09
CA MET A 316 -12.67 -10.53 24.99
C MET A 316 -13.00 -9.82 26.30
N ARG A 317 -14.21 -9.26 26.46
CA ARG A 317 -14.62 -8.50 27.64
C ARG A 317 -14.35 -9.26 28.94
N GLY A 318 -13.72 -8.57 29.90
CA GLY A 318 -13.47 -9.11 31.23
C GLY A 318 -12.20 -9.95 31.37
N HIS A 319 -11.49 -10.24 30.27
CA HIS A 319 -10.16 -10.82 30.33
C HIS A 319 -9.11 -9.78 30.72
N HIS A 320 -8.05 -10.23 31.38
CA HIS A 320 -6.92 -9.37 31.78
C HIS A 320 -5.60 -9.85 31.17
N VAL A 321 -4.74 -8.93 30.72
CA VAL A 321 -3.45 -9.26 30.08
C VAL A 321 -2.52 -10.12 30.97
N LEU A 322 -2.56 -9.92 32.28
CA LEU A 322 -1.81 -10.74 33.24
C LEU A 322 -2.29 -12.19 33.31
N GLU A 323 -3.58 -12.48 33.09
CA GLU A 323 -4.07 -13.87 33.03
C GLU A 323 -3.47 -14.59 31.82
N VAL A 324 -3.42 -13.90 30.67
CA VAL A 324 -2.81 -14.41 29.44
C VAL A 324 -1.30 -14.62 29.64
N ALA A 325 -0.60 -13.68 30.29
CA ALA A 325 0.82 -13.81 30.59
C ALA A 325 1.13 -15.08 31.39
N GLU A 326 0.33 -15.40 32.42
CA GLU A 326 0.50 -16.60 33.24
C GLU A 326 0.22 -17.89 32.44
N LEU A 327 -0.81 -17.89 31.61
CA LEU A 327 -1.13 -19.01 30.74
C LEU A 327 0.03 -19.31 29.76
N LEU A 328 0.57 -18.28 29.11
CA LEU A 328 1.67 -18.46 28.15
C LEU A 328 2.96 -18.91 28.82
N ALA A 329 3.32 -18.31 29.97
CA ALA A 329 4.53 -18.66 30.71
C ALA A 329 4.46 -20.08 31.30
N SER A 330 3.27 -20.54 31.71
CA SER A 330 3.08 -21.89 32.25
C SER A 330 3.17 -22.97 31.16
N VAL A 331 2.57 -22.75 29.98
CA VAL A 331 2.65 -23.70 28.86
C VAL A 331 4.07 -23.79 28.29
N SER A 332 4.76 -22.66 28.17
CA SER A 332 6.16 -22.61 27.68
C SER A 332 7.12 -23.40 28.59
N ALA A 333 6.94 -23.31 29.92
CA ALA A 333 7.73 -24.06 30.89
C ALA A 333 7.53 -25.59 30.81
N VAL A 334 6.39 -26.05 30.32
CA VAL A 334 6.09 -27.50 30.14
C VAL A 334 6.62 -28.03 28.81
N GLY A 335 6.66 -27.19 27.77
CA GLY A 335 7.14 -27.55 26.43
C GLY A 335 8.67 -27.62 26.28
N ASN A 336 9.44 -27.09 27.24
CA ASN A 336 10.90 -26.99 27.16
C ASN A 336 11.66 -28.15 27.83
N ARG A 337 11.01 -29.30 28.09
CA ARG A 337 11.76 -30.54 28.32
C ARG A 337 12.36 -30.97 26.98
N PRO A 338 13.67 -31.25 26.89
CA PRO A 338 14.23 -31.75 25.65
C PRO A 338 13.47 -33.02 25.31
N ALA A 339 12.82 -33.03 24.14
CA ALA A 339 12.27 -34.24 23.58
C ALA A 339 13.42 -35.26 23.56
N GLY A 340 13.36 -36.23 24.46
CA GLY A 340 14.27 -37.36 24.45
C GLY A 340 14.28 -37.93 23.06
N ARG A 341 15.48 -38.22 22.55
CA ARG A 341 15.73 -38.86 21.25
C ARG A 341 14.59 -39.80 20.87
N VAL A 342 13.68 -39.31 20.02
CA VAL A 342 12.79 -40.18 19.27
C VAL A 342 13.67 -40.68 18.14
N GLY A 343 14.13 -41.92 18.28
CA GLY A 343 14.88 -42.60 17.25
C GLY A 343 14.10 -42.55 15.94
N SER A 344 14.76 -42.04 14.90
CA SER A 344 14.33 -42.23 13.52
C SER A 344 14.38 -43.73 13.20
N PRO A 345 13.31 -44.32 12.66
CA PRO A 345 13.42 -45.58 11.96
C PRO A 345 13.05 -45.37 10.49
N LEU A 346 13.79 -44.53 9.76
CA LEU A 346 13.79 -44.52 8.29
C LEU A 346 15.15 -44.10 7.72
N LEU A 347 16.22 -44.66 8.27
CA LEU A 347 17.57 -44.63 7.70
C LEU A 347 18.16 -46.04 7.73
N GLU A 348 17.58 -46.94 6.94
CA GLU A 348 18.24 -48.20 6.57
C GLU A 348 17.61 -48.73 5.28
N ARG A 349 18.06 -48.18 4.15
CA ARG A 349 18.16 -48.84 2.83
C ARG A 349 18.88 -47.92 1.86
N SER A 350 20.19 -47.82 2.03
CA SER A 350 21.07 -47.40 0.93
C SER A 350 22.48 -47.90 1.21
N ARG A 351 22.71 -49.18 0.90
CA ARG A 351 24.01 -49.75 0.57
C ARG A 351 23.75 -51.01 -0.23
N GLU A 352 23.71 -50.87 -1.54
CA GLU A 352 24.56 -51.61 -2.48
C GLU A 352 24.21 -51.23 -3.92
N LEU A 353 25.25 -51.17 -4.75
CA LEU A 353 25.30 -50.83 -6.18
C LEU A 353 25.18 -49.30 -6.45
N GLY A 354 26.19 -48.58 -6.92
CA GLY A 354 27.42 -48.94 -7.60
C GLY A 354 27.62 -47.94 -8.74
N GLU A 355 28.56 -47.02 -8.54
CA GLU A 355 29.39 -46.30 -9.53
C GLU A 355 28.77 -45.64 -10.78
N GLY A 356 29.05 -44.33 -10.93
CA GLY A 356 29.01 -43.65 -12.24
C GLY A 356 28.37 -42.26 -12.26
N TRP A 357 28.93 -41.27 -11.55
CA TRP A 357 28.55 -39.87 -11.78
C TRP A 357 29.47 -39.23 -12.82
N ALA A 358 29.03 -39.25 -14.08
CA ALA A 358 29.45 -38.29 -15.09
C ALA A 358 28.65 -36.98 -14.89
N GLN A 359 29.31 -35.86 -15.22
CA GLN A 359 28.82 -34.49 -15.13
C GLN A 359 27.42 -34.29 -15.75
N PRO A 360 26.53 -33.43 -15.21
CA PRO A 360 25.24 -33.20 -15.84
C PRO A 360 25.38 -32.33 -17.09
N GLU A 361 25.04 -32.92 -18.24
CA GLU A 361 24.82 -32.20 -19.49
C GLU A 361 23.62 -31.26 -19.39
N VAL A 362 23.85 -30.04 -19.87
CA VAL A 362 22.87 -28.98 -20.13
C VAL A 362 21.76 -29.53 -21.06
N PRO A 363 20.46 -29.29 -20.79
CA PRO A 363 19.41 -29.76 -21.68
C PRO A 363 19.53 -29.09 -23.05
N SER A 364 19.83 -29.89 -24.07
CA SER A 364 19.80 -29.44 -25.46
C SER A 364 18.38 -29.05 -25.84
N ASN A 365 18.22 -27.75 -26.08
CA ASN A 365 17.04 -27.13 -26.62
C ASN A 365 16.77 -27.75 -28.00
N ARG A 366 15.72 -28.58 -28.13
CA ARG A 366 15.23 -29.00 -29.45
C ARG A 366 14.64 -27.78 -30.13
N ALA A 367 15.49 -27.16 -30.95
CA ALA A 367 15.12 -26.10 -31.88
C ALA A 367 13.94 -26.55 -32.75
N THR A 368 12.75 -26.05 -32.43
CA THR A 368 11.72 -25.83 -33.44
C THR A 368 12.32 -24.84 -34.44
N LYS A 369 12.52 -25.31 -35.69
CA LYS A 369 12.99 -24.48 -36.80
C LYS A 369 12.27 -23.12 -36.78
N PRO A 370 13.00 -22.00 -36.87
CA PRO A 370 12.36 -20.72 -37.04
C PRO A 370 11.58 -20.78 -38.36
N ARG A 371 10.26 -20.54 -38.30
CA ARG A 371 9.56 -20.07 -39.49
C ARG A 371 10.33 -18.85 -39.98
N GLY A 372 10.70 -18.84 -41.26
CA GLY A 372 11.58 -17.85 -41.88
C GLY A 372 11.17 -16.41 -41.54
N PRO A 373 12.07 -15.43 -41.75
CA PRO A 373 11.91 -14.08 -41.24
C PRO A 373 10.57 -13.50 -41.69
N GLY A 374 9.58 -13.54 -40.80
CA GLY A 374 8.42 -12.68 -40.88
C GLY A 374 9.00 -11.27 -40.89
N ARG A 375 8.71 -10.53 -41.96
CA ARG A 375 9.10 -9.12 -42.12
C ARG A 375 9.07 -8.43 -40.77
N SER A 376 10.21 -7.86 -40.36
CA SER A 376 10.23 -6.82 -39.32
C SER A 376 9.07 -5.88 -39.62
N PRO A 377 8.12 -5.62 -38.68
CA PRO A 377 7.09 -4.64 -38.93
C PRO A 377 7.83 -3.35 -39.24
N GLY A 378 7.73 -2.87 -40.50
CA GLY A 378 8.39 -1.64 -40.88
C GLY A 378 7.99 -0.56 -39.88
N LYS A 379 8.95 0.24 -39.41
CA LYS A 379 8.69 1.38 -38.51
C LYS A 379 7.54 2.20 -39.09
N ARG A 380 6.32 1.98 -38.60
CA ARG A 380 5.16 2.76 -39.02
C ARG A 380 5.30 4.10 -38.31
N ALA A 381 5.32 5.17 -39.10
CA ALA A 381 5.32 6.52 -38.53
C ALA A 381 4.05 6.68 -37.66
N LEU A 382 4.18 7.36 -36.52
CA LEU A 382 3.04 7.71 -35.68
C LEU A 382 2.03 8.50 -36.53
N ASP A 383 0.78 8.07 -36.51
CA ASP A 383 -0.31 8.83 -37.11
C ASP A 383 -0.69 9.96 -36.14
N GLY A 384 -0.53 11.21 -36.57
CA GLY A 384 -0.86 12.37 -35.76
C GLY A 384 -2.32 12.39 -35.31
N ALA A 385 -3.24 11.84 -36.10
CA ALA A 385 -4.64 11.72 -35.70
C ALA A 385 -4.83 10.73 -34.54
N GLN A 386 -4.02 9.68 -34.46
CA GLN A 386 -4.05 8.73 -33.33
C GLN A 386 -3.45 9.35 -32.06
N VAL A 387 -2.34 10.09 -32.18
CA VAL A 387 -1.70 10.78 -31.04
C VAL A 387 -2.63 11.85 -30.46
N GLU A 388 -3.27 12.62 -31.33
CA GLU A 388 -4.27 13.61 -30.91
C GLU A 388 -5.51 12.94 -30.30
N GLY A 389 -6.00 11.86 -30.90
CA GLY A 389 -7.08 11.05 -30.36
C GLY A 389 -6.78 10.52 -28.95
N LEU A 390 -5.55 10.07 -28.71
CA LEU A 390 -5.07 9.63 -27.39
C LEU A 390 -5.20 10.74 -26.35
N LEU A 391 -4.58 11.90 -26.60
CA LEU A 391 -4.51 12.99 -25.62
C LEU A 391 -5.89 13.62 -25.36
N LEU A 392 -6.67 13.86 -26.42
CA LEU A 392 -8.02 14.42 -26.27
C LEU A 392 -9.01 13.41 -25.69
N GLY A 393 -8.89 12.13 -26.03
CA GLY A 393 -9.69 11.06 -25.44
C GLY A 393 -9.44 10.93 -23.94
N LEU A 394 -8.17 10.91 -23.52
CA LEU A 394 -7.76 10.91 -22.12
C LEU A 394 -8.31 12.15 -21.39
N ALA A 395 -8.08 13.34 -21.95
CA ALA A 395 -8.51 14.60 -21.34
C ALA A 395 -10.03 14.74 -21.26
N ALA A 396 -10.79 14.22 -22.23
CA ALA A 396 -12.25 14.17 -22.18
C ALA A 396 -12.75 13.18 -21.13
N GLY A 397 -12.09 12.03 -20.98
CA GLY A 397 -12.37 11.08 -19.92
C GLY A 397 -12.15 11.67 -18.53
N ASP A 398 -10.96 12.20 -18.29
CA ASP A 398 -10.60 12.94 -17.06
C ASP A 398 -11.64 14.03 -16.76
N ALA A 399 -11.99 14.85 -17.76
CA ALA A 399 -12.97 15.92 -17.61
C ALA A 399 -14.39 15.47 -17.25
N ALA A 400 -14.80 14.27 -17.67
CA ALA A 400 -16.14 13.74 -17.50
C ALA A 400 -16.40 13.21 -16.08
N GLY A 401 -15.33 12.79 -15.39
CA GLY A 401 -15.41 12.33 -14.01
C GLY A 401 -15.86 13.43 -13.05
N TRP A 402 -16.75 13.12 -12.12
CA TRP A 402 -17.12 14.06 -11.06
C TRP A 402 -15.91 14.51 -10.18
N PRO A 403 -14.86 13.69 -9.92
CA PRO A 403 -13.69 14.13 -9.16
C PRO A 403 -12.92 15.27 -9.84
N SER A 404 -12.95 15.32 -11.17
CA SER A 404 -12.30 16.33 -12.00
C SER A 404 -12.69 17.76 -11.60
N ALA A 405 -13.99 17.99 -11.34
CA ALA A 405 -14.47 19.28 -10.86
C ALA A 405 -13.90 19.63 -9.48
N ARG A 406 -13.77 18.65 -8.56
CA ARG A 406 -13.13 18.87 -7.25
C ARG A 406 -11.64 19.16 -7.38
N HIS A 407 -10.95 18.51 -8.33
CA HIS A 407 -9.54 18.78 -8.63
C HIS A 407 -9.34 20.22 -9.07
N ARG A 408 -10.12 20.70 -10.05
CA ARG A 408 -10.04 22.08 -10.53
C ARG A 408 -10.52 23.11 -9.52
N ALA A 409 -11.51 22.79 -8.68
CA ALA A 409 -12.01 23.68 -7.63
C ALA A 409 -10.91 24.14 -6.66
N THR A 410 -9.75 23.48 -6.61
CA THR A 410 -8.61 23.99 -5.83
C THR A 410 -8.01 25.27 -6.37
N ARG A 411 -8.30 25.66 -7.60
CA ARG A 411 -7.91 26.98 -8.12
C ARG A 411 -8.78 28.10 -7.54
N MET A 412 -9.86 27.77 -6.83
CA MET A 412 -10.66 28.74 -6.07
C MET A 412 -9.99 29.11 -4.74
N PRO A 413 -10.30 30.30 -4.20
CA PRO A 413 -9.83 30.70 -2.88
C PRO A 413 -10.18 29.70 -1.77
N ASP A 414 -9.30 29.58 -0.77
CA ASP A 414 -9.44 28.65 0.34
C ASP A 414 -10.77 28.78 1.09
N TRP A 415 -11.25 30.01 1.28
CA TRP A 415 -12.51 30.27 1.99
C TRP A 415 -13.72 29.70 1.23
N THR A 416 -13.72 29.74 -0.10
CA THR A 416 -14.79 29.18 -0.94
C THR A 416 -14.83 27.66 -0.79
N ARG A 417 -13.66 27.02 -0.86
CA ARG A 417 -13.52 25.56 -0.69
C ARG A 417 -13.85 25.10 0.74
N ARG A 418 -13.56 25.93 1.74
CA ARG A 418 -13.95 25.69 3.13
C ARG A 418 -15.47 25.75 3.28
N LEU A 419 -16.11 26.77 2.72
CA LEU A 419 -17.56 26.92 2.77
C LEU A 419 -18.29 25.73 2.14
N THR A 420 -17.82 25.18 1.01
CA THR A 420 -18.40 23.96 0.43
C THR A 420 -18.42 22.80 1.42
N ARG A 421 -17.31 22.57 2.13
CA ARG A 421 -17.23 21.52 3.15
C ARG A 421 -18.12 21.80 4.35
N GLU A 422 -18.18 23.05 4.82
CA GLU A 422 -19.07 23.47 5.90
C GLU A 422 -20.55 23.28 5.54
N LEU A 423 -20.90 23.54 4.27
CA LEU A 423 -22.24 23.29 3.75
C LEU A 423 -22.54 21.80 3.69
N ASP A 424 -21.63 20.97 3.17
CA ASP A 424 -21.80 19.50 3.16
C ASP A 424 -22.04 18.96 4.58
N THR A 425 -21.23 19.39 5.56
CA THR A 425 -21.45 19.09 6.98
C THR A 425 -22.84 19.56 7.43
N PHE A 426 -23.25 20.79 7.08
CA PHE A 426 -24.58 21.30 7.41
C PHE A 426 -25.70 20.42 6.81
N ALA A 427 -25.58 19.99 5.55
CA ALA A 427 -26.58 19.09 4.95
C ALA A 427 -26.73 17.78 5.70
N GLU A 428 -25.61 17.15 6.06
CA GLU A 428 -25.61 15.92 6.83
C GLU A 428 -26.32 16.10 8.18
N HIS A 429 -25.98 17.16 8.92
CA HIS A 429 -26.59 17.45 10.22
C HIS A 429 -28.08 17.81 10.13
N ASN A 430 -28.51 18.36 9.00
CA ASN A 430 -29.89 18.80 8.77
C ASN A 430 -30.67 17.86 7.85
N ALA A 431 -30.16 16.65 7.60
CA ALA A 431 -30.78 15.64 6.74
C ALA A 431 -31.26 16.19 5.36
N THR A 432 -30.48 17.10 4.78
CA THR A 432 -30.80 17.76 3.51
C THR A 432 -30.03 17.11 2.37
N THR A 433 -30.74 16.62 1.33
CA THR A 433 -30.12 15.89 0.22
C THR A 433 -29.47 16.77 -0.83
N THR A 434 -29.88 18.04 -0.94
CA THR A 434 -29.41 18.98 -1.97
C THR A 434 -28.92 20.27 -1.34
N LEU A 435 -27.65 20.58 -1.55
CA LEU A 435 -27.09 21.89 -1.27
C LEU A 435 -26.81 22.62 -2.59
N PRO A 436 -26.60 23.94 -2.54
CA PRO A 436 -26.00 24.63 -3.67
C PRO A 436 -24.64 23.97 -4.02
N VAL A 437 -24.54 23.43 -5.24
CA VAL A 437 -23.29 22.99 -5.91
C VAL A 437 -22.18 24.04 -5.74
N PRO A 438 -20.88 23.67 -5.84
CA PRO A 438 -19.77 24.57 -5.53
C PRO A 438 -20.01 25.98 -6.08
N ILE A 439 -20.33 26.91 -5.17
CA ILE A 439 -20.76 28.24 -5.56
C ILE A 439 -19.51 29.07 -5.79
N ALA A 440 -19.38 29.64 -6.98
CA ALA A 440 -18.34 30.61 -7.28
C ALA A 440 -18.64 31.99 -6.67
N LEU A 441 -19.22 32.11 -5.46
CA LEU A 441 -19.69 33.39 -4.87
C LEU A 441 -18.69 34.54 -5.09
N ASN A 442 -19.00 35.48 -5.99
CA ASN A 442 -18.13 36.59 -6.38
C ASN A 442 -16.73 36.16 -6.88
N GLN A 443 -16.60 34.97 -7.45
CA GLN A 443 -15.39 34.39 -8.02
C GLN A 443 -15.59 34.00 -9.49
N PRO A 444 -14.52 34.01 -10.30
CA PRO A 444 -14.58 33.53 -11.68
C PRO A 444 -14.97 32.04 -11.74
N PRO A 445 -15.94 31.63 -12.60
CA PRO A 445 -16.46 30.26 -12.64
C PRO A 445 -15.58 29.28 -13.45
N GLU A 446 -14.49 29.74 -14.05
CA GLU A 446 -13.60 28.95 -14.92
C GLU A 446 -13.16 27.62 -14.29
N PRO A 447 -12.78 27.55 -13.00
CA PRO A 447 -12.42 26.27 -12.37
C PRO A 447 -13.56 25.25 -12.29
N LEU A 448 -14.82 25.69 -12.39
CA LEU A 448 -15.99 24.79 -12.36
C LEU A 448 -16.44 24.34 -13.75
N ARG A 449 -15.90 24.96 -14.81
CA ARG A 449 -16.22 24.54 -16.17
C ARG A 449 -15.67 23.13 -16.42
N LEU A 450 -16.34 22.40 -17.31
CA LEU A 450 -15.86 21.10 -17.77
C LEU A 450 -14.54 21.29 -18.51
N GLY A 451 -13.53 20.49 -18.16
CA GLY A 451 -12.18 20.53 -18.73
C GLY A 451 -11.27 19.50 -18.06
N PRO A 452 -10.06 19.26 -18.56
CA PRO A 452 -9.11 18.31 -17.98
C PRO A 452 -8.70 18.68 -16.57
N SER A 453 -8.23 17.69 -15.80
CA SER A 453 -7.70 17.86 -14.45
C SER A 453 -6.36 17.14 -14.29
N ASP A 454 -6.18 16.38 -13.21
CA ASP A 454 -4.90 15.81 -12.79
C ASP A 454 -4.39 14.71 -13.74
N ASP A 455 -5.26 13.79 -14.19
CA ASP A 455 -4.85 12.71 -15.09
C ASP A 455 -4.24 13.22 -16.40
N ALA A 456 -4.86 14.21 -17.03
CA ALA A 456 -4.35 14.85 -18.23
C ALA A 456 -3.04 15.62 -17.98
N GLU A 457 -2.90 16.27 -16.83
CA GLU A 457 -1.67 16.98 -16.45
C GLU A 457 -0.50 16.01 -16.20
N TRP A 458 -0.72 14.88 -15.52
CA TRP A 458 0.30 13.85 -15.32
C TRP A 458 0.66 13.12 -16.61
N ALA A 459 -0.30 12.92 -17.51
CA ALA A 459 -0.03 12.43 -18.87
C ALA A 459 0.83 13.43 -19.67
N ALA A 460 0.52 14.73 -19.59
CA ALA A 460 1.29 15.78 -20.28
C ALA A 460 2.71 15.95 -19.73
N LEU A 461 2.92 15.81 -18.42
CA LEU A 461 4.27 15.73 -17.83
C LEU A 461 5.11 14.61 -18.46
N THR A 462 4.47 13.46 -18.70
CA THR A 462 5.11 12.31 -19.33
C THR A 462 5.42 12.60 -20.80
N ALA A 463 4.50 13.28 -21.50
CA ALA A 463 4.71 13.74 -22.87
C ALA A 463 5.91 14.69 -23.00
N GLU A 464 6.09 15.65 -22.07
CA GLU A 464 7.28 16.50 -22.04
C GLU A 464 8.58 15.67 -21.94
N SER A 465 8.56 14.60 -21.15
CA SER A 465 9.71 13.71 -20.99
C SER A 465 10.01 12.94 -22.29
N VAL A 466 8.96 12.53 -23.02
CA VAL A 466 9.10 11.91 -24.35
C VAL A 466 9.64 12.92 -25.38
N LEU A 467 9.17 14.17 -25.36
CA LEU A 467 9.68 15.24 -26.23
C LEU A 467 11.17 15.54 -25.96
N ARG A 468 11.55 15.70 -24.69
CA ARG A 468 12.96 15.91 -24.28
C ARG A 468 13.86 14.76 -24.70
N ALA A 469 13.35 13.53 -24.77
CA ALA A 469 14.13 12.39 -25.24
C ALA A 469 14.44 12.45 -26.76
N ALA A 470 13.75 13.31 -27.50
CA ALA A 470 13.84 13.47 -28.94
C ALA A 470 14.41 14.84 -29.37
N ASP A 471 14.71 15.75 -28.44
CA ASP A 471 15.18 17.12 -28.75
C ASP A 471 16.66 17.24 -29.16
N GLY A 472 17.38 16.11 -29.15
CA GLY A 472 18.80 16.04 -29.54
C GLY A 472 19.80 16.47 -28.46
N THR A 473 19.35 16.78 -27.24
CA THR A 473 20.23 17.18 -26.12
C THR A 473 21.01 16.01 -25.50
N LEU A 474 20.43 14.80 -25.54
CA LEU A 474 21.08 13.58 -25.07
C LEU A 474 21.87 12.89 -26.18
N ASP A 475 22.88 12.11 -25.80
CA ASP A 475 23.77 11.41 -26.72
C ASP A 475 22.98 10.67 -27.84
N PRO A 476 23.20 11.03 -29.12
CA PRO A 476 22.51 10.41 -30.24
C PRO A 476 22.82 8.92 -30.38
N ALA A 477 23.94 8.43 -29.83
CA ALA A 477 24.29 7.02 -29.81
C ALA A 477 23.37 6.16 -28.92
N LEU A 478 22.65 6.77 -27.97
CA LEU A 478 21.66 6.07 -27.16
C LEU A 478 20.44 5.71 -28.02
N THR A 479 19.82 4.56 -27.75
CA THR A 479 18.50 4.25 -28.31
C THR A 479 17.46 5.22 -27.77
N ARG A 480 16.38 5.50 -28.52
CA ARG A 480 15.24 6.32 -28.06
C ARG A 480 14.72 5.86 -26.68
N ASP A 481 14.58 4.55 -26.48
CA ASP A 481 14.16 3.96 -25.21
C ASP A 481 15.04 4.41 -24.03
N ARG A 482 16.36 4.28 -24.16
CA ARG A 482 17.33 4.72 -23.15
C ARG A 482 17.27 6.23 -22.91
N ARG A 483 17.13 7.05 -23.96
CA ARG A 483 16.94 8.50 -23.80
C ARG A 483 15.67 8.81 -23.02
N THR A 484 14.55 8.14 -23.33
CA THR A 484 13.29 8.32 -22.61
C THR A 484 13.41 7.90 -21.14
N ARG A 485 14.08 6.78 -20.84
CA ARG A 485 14.34 6.39 -19.44
C ARG A 485 15.15 7.44 -18.68
N ALA A 486 16.17 8.03 -19.33
CA ALA A 486 16.96 9.10 -18.74
C ALA A 486 16.15 10.37 -18.48
N THR A 487 15.30 10.81 -19.41
CA THR A 487 14.47 12.01 -19.22
C THR A 487 13.36 11.81 -18.18
N LEU A 488 12.78 10.60 -18.11
CA LEU A 488 11.84 10.24 -17.05
C LEU A 488 12.51 10.28 -15.67
N ALA A 489 13.68 9.65 -15.54
CA ALA A 489 14.44 9.66 -14.30
C ALA A 489 14.78 11.09 -13.87
N LEU A 490 15.18 11.96 -14.81
CA LEU A 490 15.42 13.37 -14.53
C LEU A 490 14.15 14.07 -14.04
N SER A 491 13.02 13.88 -14.73
CA SER A 491 11.72 14.49 -14.37
C SER A 491 11.30 14.12 -12.93
N TRP A 492 11.38 12.84 -12.57
CA TRP A 492 11.06 12.37 -11.21
C TRP A 492 12.01 12.96 -10.16
N ASN A 493 13.32 12.98 -10.42
CA ASN A 493 14.29 13.57 -9.49
C ASN A 493 14.12 15.09 -9.32
N THR A 494 13.72 15.80 -10.37
CA THR A 494 13.39 17.24 -10.27
C THR A 494 12.19 17.46 -9.35
N LEU A 495 11.09 16.71 -9.53
CA LEU A 495 9.91 16.81 -8.66
C LEU A 495 10.23 16.40 -7.22
N ALA A 496 11.03 15.34 -7.01
CA ALA A 496 11.43 14.93 -5.68
C ALA A 496 12.31 15.98 -4.99
N SER A 497 13.16 16.70 -5.74
CA SER A 497 13.95 17.81 -5.21
C SER A 497 13.07 18.96 -4.72
N GLU A 498 11.99 19.27 -5.45
CA GLU A 498 10.99 20.26 -5.04
C GLU A 498 10.27 19.83 -3.74
N VAL A 499 9.90 18.54 -3.63
CA VAL A 499 9.30 17.96 -2.42
C VAL A 499 10.27 17.98 -1.24
N ALA A 500 11.54 17.61 -1.45
CA ALA A 500 12.59 17.65 -0.44
C ALA A 500 12.77 19.07 0.11
N ALA A 501 12.82 20.08 -0.78
CA ALA A 501 12.95 21.46 -0.40
C ALA A 501 11.73 21.96 0.41
N ALA A 502 10.52 21.52 0.05
CA ALA A 502 9.31 21.85 0.81
C ALA A 502 9.30 21.19 2.21
N ALA A 503 9.67 19.91 2.30
CA ALA A 503 9.74 19.19 3.57
C ALA A 503 10.80 19.76 4.51
N ALA A 504 11.96 20.19 4.00
CA ALA A 504 13.03 20.78 4.79
C ALA A 504 12.63 22.12 5.45
N ARG A 505 11.69 22.86 4.86
CA ARG A 505 11.15 24.11 5.43
C ARG A 505 10.04 23.85 6.45
N ALA A 506 9.48 22.65 6.49
CA ALA A 506 8.34 22.34 7.35
C ALA A 506 8.79 21.95 8.76
N PRO A 507 8.04 22.33 9.81
CA PRO A 507 8.33 21.88 11.18
C PRO A 507 8.21 20.34 11.29
N GLU A 508 7.20 19.77 10.63
CA GLU A 508 6.96 18.34 10.47
C GLU A 508 6.67 18.00 9.00
N VAL A 509 6.99 16.77 8.59
CA VAL A 509 6.84 16.30 7.19
C VAL A 509 5.39 16.41 6.70
N GLU A 510 4.41 16.11 7.55
CA GLU A 510 2.98 16.19 7.24
C GLU A 510 2.44 17.62 7.14
N SER A 511 3.25 18.61 7.53
CA SER A 511 2.92 20.04 7.46
C SER A 511 3.57 20.71 6.24
N ALA A 512 4.27 19.95 5.38
CA ALA A 512 4.92 20.48 4.20
C ALA A 512 3.92 20.95 3.14
N VAL A 513 4.10 22.18 2.66
CA VAL A 513 3.33 22.76 1.54
C VAL A 513 4.09 22.47 0.25
N LEU A 514 3.56 21.55 -0.56
CA LEU A 514 4.18 21.12 -1.82
C LEU A 514 3.81 22.07 -2.97
N PRO A 515 4.71 22.26 -3.96
CA PRO A 515 4.43 23.09 -5.14
C PRO A 515 3.63 22.35 -6.23
N LEU A 516 3.05 21.20 -5.88
CA LEU A 516 2.28 20.32 -6.76
C LEU A 516 1.17 19.63 -5.98
N ARG A 517 0.22 19.05 -6.69
CA ARG A 517 -0.75 18.09 -6.15
C ARG A 517 -0.65 16.78 -6.90
N ALA A 518 -0.86 15.70 -6.16
CA ALA A 518 -0.64 14.35 -6.62
C ALA A 518 -1.54 13.40 -5.84
N ARG A 519 -1.84 12.23 -6.41
CA ARG A 519 -2.41 11.09 -5.68
C ARG A 519 -1.45 10.64 -4.57
N ILE A 520 -1.98 9.89 -3.60
CA ILE A 520 -1.20 9.42 -2.45
C ILE A 520 0.02 8.61 -2.92
N SER A 521 -0.15 7.71 -3.88
CA SER A 521 0.96 6.94 -4.47
C SER A 521 2.08 7.83 -5.00
N VAL A 522 1.74 8.80 -5.84
CA VAL A 522 2.72 9.70 -6.46
C VAL A 522 3.40 10.58 -5.40
N ARG A 523 2.65 11.09 -4.42
CA ARG A 523 3.20 11.88 -3.32
C ARG A 523 4.15 11.07 -2.45
N ALA A 524 3.76 9.85 -2.06
CA ALA A 524 4.58 8.96 -1.26
C ALA A 524 5.85 8.54 -2.01
N GLY A 525 5.74 8.18 -3.29
CA GLY A 525 6.90 7.86 -4.15
C GLY A 525 7.88 9.03 -4.29
N LEU A 526 7.38 10.25 -4.48
CA LEU A 526 8.22 11.46 -4.50
C LEU A 526 8.89 11.72 -3.14
N GLY A 527 8.17 11.51 -2.03
CA GLY A 527 8.71 11.61 -0.68
C GLY A 527 9.82 10.58 -0.42
N ASN A 528 9.62 9.35 -0.87
CA ASN A 528 10.60 8.27 -0.79
C ASN A 528 11.87 8.58 -1.60
N LEU A 529 11.70 9.08 -2.84
CA LEU A 529 12.82 9.50 -3.68
C LEU A 529 13.57 10.68 -3.07
N ALA A 530 12.85 11.65 -2.50
CA ALA A 530 13.42 12.77 -1.74
C ALA A 530 14.20 12.32 -0.50
N ALA A 531 13.79 11.21 0.12
CA ALA A 531 14.47 10.57 1.24
C ALA A 531 15.65 9.66 0.82
N GLY A 532 15.96 9.60 -0.48
CA GLY A 532 17.11 8.86 -1.02
C GLY A 532 16.84 7.39 -1.36
N LEU A 533 15.58 6.93 -1.31
CA LEU A 533 15.22 5.62 -1.87
C LEU A 533 15.27 5.66 -3.40
N THR A 534 15.47 4.51 -4.03
CA THR A 534 15.46 4.36 -5.49
C THR A 534 14.43 3.33 -5.92
N PRO A 535 13.86 3.42 -7.13
CA PRO A 535 12.99 2.38 -7.66
C PRO A 535 13.69 1.00 -7.65
N PRO A 536 12.98 -0.10 -7.33
CA PRO A 536 11.53 -0.16 -7.07
C PRO A 536 11.12 0.24 -5.64
N ALA A 537 12.06 0.44 -4.71
CA ALA A 537 11.73 0.70 -3.30
C ALA A 537 10.88 1.98 -3.12
N THR A 538 11.02 2.99 -3.98
CA THR A 538 10.19 4.19 -3.92
C THR A 538 8.70 3.92 -4.16
N GLY A 539 8.38 3.02 -5.09
CA GLY A 539 7.01 2.60 -5.40
C GLY A 539 6.50 1.46 -4.51
N HIS A 540 7.40 0.60 -4.04
CA HIS A 540 7.09 -0.50 -3.12
C HIS A 540 6.81 -0.02 -1.69
N ASP A 541 7.60 0.92 -1.16
CA ASP A 541 7.47 1.45 0.21
C ASP A 541 6.36 2.52 0.28
N ASN A 542 5.19 2.18 -0.23
CA ASN A 542 4.13 3.11 -0.54
C ASN A 542 2.77 2.53 -0.16
N PRO A 543 1.99 3.17 0.72
CA PRO A 543 0.69 2.64 1.14
C PRO A 543 -0.32 2.51 -0.01
N HIS A 544 -0.11 3.23 -1.12
CA HIS A 544 -1.00 3.26 -2.28
C HIS A 544 -0.34 2.70 -3.54
N PHE A 545 0.65 1.81 -3.40
CA PHE A 545 1.40 1.22 -4.53
C PHE A 545 0.51 0.60 -5.63
N PHE A 546 -0.72 0.18 -5.27
CA PHE A 546 -1.67 -0.52 -6.14
C PHE A 546 -2.53 0.40 -7.02
N ASP A 547 -2.44 1.72 -6.83
CA ASP A 547 -3.32 2.66 -7.53
C ASP A 547 -2.92 2.88 -9.00
N ASP A 548 -3.84 3.48 -9.76
CA ASP A 548 -3.76 3.59 -11.21
C ASP A 548 -3.04 4.84 -11.75
N ALA A 549 -2.40 5.65 -10.90
CA ALA A 549 -1.77 6.91 -11.34
C ALA A 549 -0.70 6.72 -12.43
N ALA A 550 -0.06 5.53 -12.49
CA ALA A 550 0.90 5.21 -13.53
C ALA A 550 0.25 4.81 -14.87
N CYS A 551 -1.01 4.37 -14.85
CA CYS A 551 -1.72 3.89 -16.03
C CYS A 551 -1.98 5.02 -17.04
N VAL A 552 -2.30 6.22 -16.57
CA VAL A 552 -2.51 7.40 -17.44
C VAL A 552 -1.21 7.85 -18.12
N ARG A 553 -0.09 7.80 -17.41
CA ARG A 553 1.25 8.09 -17.95
C ARG A 553 1.69 7.02 -18.95
N ALA A 554 1.41 5.75 -18.64
CA ALA A 554 1.73 4.61 -19.48
C ALA A 554 1.09 4.69 -20.88
N CYS A 555 -0.11 5.26 -20.99
CA CYS A 555 -0.76 5.50 -22.28
C CYS A 555 0.12 6.37 -23.20
N VAL A 556 0.76 7.42 -22.66
CA VAL A 556 1.66 8.29 -23.43
C VAL A 556 2.99 7.59 -23.75
N LEU A 557 3.53 6.79 -22.83
CA LEU A 557 4.78 6.05 -23.04
C LEU A 557 4.69 5.04 -24.19
N ALA A 558 3.50 4.52 -24.49
CA ALA A 558 3.28 3.63 -25.64
C ALA A 558 3.65 4.26 -26.99
N LEU A 559 3.67 5.60 -27.10
CA LEU A 559 4.09 6.33 -28.30
C LEU A 559 5.57 6.10 -28.67
N VAL A 560 6.40 5.64 -27.72
CA VAL A 560 7.82 5.35 -27.96
C VAL A 560 8.01 4.05 -28.75
N HIS A 561 7.09 3.09 -28.59
CA HIS A 561 7.17 1.75 -29.19
C HIS A 561 5.84 1.37 -29.89
N PRO A 562 5.39 2.14 -30.90
CA PRO A 562 4.12 1.86 -31.57
C PRO A 562 4.16 0.49 -32.26
N GLY A 563 3.16 -0.34 -31.99
CA GLY A 563 3.08 -1.71 -32.51
C GLY A 563 3.97 -2.74 -31.81
N ASP A 564 4.65 -2.37 -30.73
CA ASP A 564 5.43 -3.30 -29.90
C ASP A 564 4.93 -3.27 -28.44
N PRO A 565 3.87 -4.04 -28.13
CA PRO A 565 3.25 -4.04 -26.79
C PRO A 565 4.21 -4.42 -25.66
N GLU A 566 5.16 -5.33 -25.91
CA GLU A 566 6.09 -5.83 -24.91
C GLU A 566 7.09 -4.74 -24.51
N ARG A 567 7.67 -4.03 -25.49
CA ARG A 567 8.59 -2.92 -25.21
C ARG A 567 7.88 -1.72 -24.59
N ALA A 568 6.65 -1.42 -25.03
CA ALA A 568 5.83 -0.39 -24.41
C ALA A 568 5.56 -0.69 -22.93
N ALA A 569 5.17 -1.93 -22.62
CA ALA A 569 4.98 -2.39 -21.24
C ALA A 569 6.27 -2.26 -20.40
N GLY A 570 7.42 -2.67 -20.94
CA GLY A 570 8.71 -2.56 -20.24
C GLY A 570 9.21 -1.13 -20.01
N LEU A 571 8.77 -0.15 -20.82
CA LEU A 571 9.02 1.27 -20.55
C LEU A 571 8.05 1.83 -19.51
N ALA A 572 6.77 1.45 -19.59
CA ALA A 572 5.75 1.83 -18.61
C ALA A 572 6.06 1.30 -17.21
N GLU A 573 6.55 0.07 -17.08
CA GLU A 573 6.99 -0.48 -15.79
C GLU A 573 8.12 0.34 -15.15
N PHE A 574 9.08 0.79 -15.97
CA PHE A 574 10.19 1.59 -15.46
C PHE A 574 9.74 2.93 -14.89
N ASP A 575 8.78 3.59 -15.53
CA ASP A 575 8.15 4.79 -14.96
C ASP A 575 7.31 4.45 -13.73
N ALA A 576 6.48 3.41 -13.81
CA ALA A 576 5.54 3.05 -12.76
C ALA A 576 6.23 2.74 -11.43
N ARG A 577 7.40 2.06 -11.45
CA ARG A 577 8.17 1.69 -10.25
C ARG A 577 8.67 2.87 -9.41
N TYR A 578 8.59 4.11 -9.92
CA TYR A 578 8.85 5.30 -9.10
C TYR A 578 7.77 5.52 -8.04
N THR A 579 6.51 5.19 -8.36
CA THR A 579 5.36 5.52 -7.51
C THR A 579 4.52 4.31 -7.13
N GLN A 580 4.60 3.21 -7.89
CA GLN A 580 3.76 2.02 -7.76
C GLN A 580 4.57 0.74 -7.63
N ASP A 581 3.86 -0.31 -7.23
CA ASP A 581 4.29 -1.70 -7.32
C ASP A 581 3.06 -2.61 -7.58
N GLY A 582 3.24 -3.92 -7.74
CA GLY A 582 2.14 -4.87 -7.89
C GLY A 582 1.10 -4.46 -8.94
N ASP A 583 -0.18 -4.42 -8.56
CA ASP A 583 -1.29 -4.13 -9.47
C ASP A 583 -1.22 -2.75 -10.15
N GLY A 584 -0.62 -1.74 -9.50
CA GLY A 584 -0.40 -0.43 -10.13
C GLY A 584 0.60 -0.50 -11.29
N VAL A 585 1.67 -1.30 -11.13
CA VAL A 585 2.65 -1.57 -12.21
C VAL A 585 2.05 -2.47 -13.29
N HIS A 586 1.30 -3.50 -12.92
CA HIS A 586 0.62 -4.38 -13.88
C HIS A 586 -0.40 -3.61 -14.73
N GLY A 587 -1.16 -2.71 -14.12
CA GLY A 587 -2.09 -1.82 -14.84
C GLY A 587 -1.39 -0.92 -15.84
N ALA A 588 -0.26 -0.31 -15.46
CA ALA A 588 0.55 0.50 -16.36
C ALA A 588 1.08 -0.29 -17.55
N ARG A 589 1.60 -1.50 -17.31
CA ARG A 589 2.04 -2.42 -18.38
C ARG A 589 0.90 -2.76 -19.35
N ALA A 590 -0.28 -3.11 -18.82
CA ALA A 590 -1.44 -3.49 -19.62
C ALA A 590 -1.96 -2.33 -20.50
N MET A 591 -2.07 -1.13 -19.94
CA MET A 591 -2.52 0.05 -20.70
C MET A 591 -1.53 0.45 -21.80
N ALA A 592 -0.22 0.44 -21.51
CA ALA A 592 0.79 0.70 -22.52
C ALA A 592 0.77 -0.33 -23.66
N ALA A 593 0.61 -1.62 -23.34
CA ALA A 593 0.49 -2.69 -24.33
C ALA A 593 -0.75 -2.54 -25.21
N ALA A 594 -1.90 -2.22 -24.61
CA ALA A 594 -3.15 -1.99 -25.34
C ALA A 594 -3.02 -0.82 -26.33
N VAL A 595 -2.50 0.31 -25.85
CA VAL A 595 -2.31 1.51 -26.68
C VAL A 595 -1.28 1.26 -27.77
N ALA A 596 -0.16 0.60 -27.48
CA ALA A 596 0.86 0.28 -28.47
C ALA A 596 0.30 -0.61 -29.60
N ALA A 597 -0.53 -1.61 -29.26
CA ALA A 597 -1.23 -2.42 -30.25
C ALA A 597 -2.18 -1.56 -31.10
N ALA A 598 -2.99 -0.70 -30.49
CA ALA A 598 -3.93 0.18 -31.19
C ALA A 598 -3.23 1.17 -32.15
N LEU A 599 -2.07 1.70 -31.77
CA LEU A 599 -1.23 2.57 -32.62
C LEU A 599 -0.75 1.87 -33.91
N SER A 600 -0.71 0.54 -33.94
CA SER A 600 -0.39 -0.22 -35.17
C SER A 600 -1.60 -0.52 -36.05
N GLY A 601 -2.80 -0.10 -35.64
CA GLY A 601 -4.07 -0.37 -36.31
C GLY A 601 -4.79 -1.63 -35.83
N ALA A 602 -4.41 -2.19 -34.68
CA ALA A 602 -5.14 -3.29 -34.07
C ALA A 602 -6.55 -2.84 -33.64
N GLY A 603 -7.55 -3.71 -33.85
CA GLY A 603 -8.90 -3.48 -33.35
C GLY A 603 -9.02 -3.65 -31.82
N PRO A 604 -10.18 -3.32 -31.22
CA PRO A 604 -10.37 -3.32 -29.77
C PRO A 604 -10.06 -4.67 -29.11
N ASP A 605 -10.51 -5.80 -29.68
CA ASP A 605 -10.22 -7.13 -29.12
C ASP A 605 -8.72 -7.47 -29.11
N ALA A 606 -7.99 -7.09 -30.16
CA ALA A 606 -6.56 -7.35 -30.26
C ALA A 606 -5.76 -6.45 -29.31
N ALA A 607 -6.17 -5.18 -29.15
CA ALA A 607 -5.58 -4.27 -28.16
C ALA A 607 -5.81 -4.77 -26.73
N VAL A 608 -7.03 -5.21 -26.40
CA VAL A 608 -7.32 -5.78 -25.08
C VAL A 608 -6.61 -7.12 -24.86
N ALA A 609 -6.46 -7.96 -25.88
CA ALA A 609 -5.65 -9.17 -25.77
C ALA A 609 -4.18 -8.87 -25.45
N ALA A 610 -3.60 -7.81 -26.04
CA ALA A 610 -2.26 -7.35 -25.71
C ALA A 610 -2.17 -6.87 -24.25
N ALA A 611 -3.21 -6.21 -23.74
CA ALA A 611 -3.30 -5.80 -22.34
C ALA A 611 -3.32 -7.01 -21.38
N LEU A 612 -4.22 -7.98 -21.64
CA LEU A 612 -4.39 -9.18 -20.81
C LEU A 612 -3.13 -10.05 -20.76
N ALA A 613 -2.33 -10.06 -21.83
CA ALA A 613 -1.05 -10.76 -21.87
C ALA A 613 -0.02 -10.20 -20.86
N GLN A 614 -0.20 -8.96 -20.40
CA GLN A 614 0.68 -8.32 -19.41
C GLN A 614 0.21 -8.51 -17.96
N LEU A 615 -0.95 -9.17 -17.75
CA LEU A 615 -1.57 -9.32 -16.44
C LEU A 615 -1.45 -10.76 -15.92
N PRO A 616 -0.69 -10.99 -14.83
CA PRO A 616 -0.59 -12.32 -14.21
C PRO A 616 -1.95 -12.85 -13.76
N GLU A 617 -2.20 -14.17 -13.87
CA GLU A 617 -3.52 -14.74 -13.57
C GLU A 617 -3.87 -14.79 -12.09
N HIS A 618 -2.87 -14.83 -11.21
CA HIS A 618 -3.05 -14.99 -9.76
C HIS A 618 -3.28 -13.65 -9.05
N THR A 619 -3.06 -12.51 -9.71
CA THR A 619 -3.27 -11.19 -9.11
C THR A 619 -4.74 -10.77 -9.19
N GLU A 620 -5.16 -9.81 -8.35
CA GLU A 620 -6.52 -9.26 -8.37
C GLU A 620 -6.83 -8.61 -9.73
N ILE A 621 -5.96 -7.70 -10.20
CA ILE A 621 -6.11 -7.06 -11.52
C ILE A 621 -6.25 -8.07 -12.67
N GLY A 622 -5.51 -9.18 -12.64
CA GLY A 622 -5.56 -10.20 -13.67
C GLY A 622 -6.86 -10.98 -13.69
N ARG A 623 -7.40 -11.31 -12.51
CA ARG A 623 -8.72 -11.95 -12.37
C ARG A 623 -9.82 -10.99 -12.81
N ASN A 624 -9.81 -9.77 -12.30
CA ASN A 624 -10.82 -8.75 -12.59
C ASN A 624 -10.83 -8.37 -14.07
N ALA A 625 -9.66 -8.18 -14.71
CA ALA A 625 -9.60 -7.84 -16.13
C ALA A 625 -10.22 -8.92 -17.03
N ARG A 626 -9.91 -10.19 -16.76
CA ARG A 626 -10.48 -11.32 -17.53
C ARG A 626 -11.98 -11.45 -17.29
N HIS A 627 -12.44 -11.25 -16.05
CA HIS A 627 -13.87 -11.28 -15.71
C HIS A 627 -14.64 -10.13 -16.37
N ALA A 628 -14.16 -8.89 -16.25
CA ALA A 628 -14.77 -7.71 -16.86
C ALA A 628 -14.86 -7.83 -18.40
N VAL A 629 -13.80 -8.30 -19.06
CA VAL A 629 -13.79 -8.53 -20.51
C VAL A 629 -14.74 -9.66 -20.91
N LYS A 630 -14.87 -10.71 -20.08
CA LYS A 630 -15.87 -11.77 -20.29
C LYS A 630 -17.28 -11.20 -20.24
N LEU A 631 -17.61 -10.41 -19.21
CA LEU A 631 -18.91 -9.73 -19.10
C LEU A 631 -19.21 -8.88 -20.34
N ALA A 632 -18.23 -8.06 -20.77
CA ALA A 632 -18.38 -7.25 -21.98
C ALA A 632 -18.71 -8.09 -23.22
N ARG A 633 -18.02 -9.22 -23.42
CA ARG A 633 -18.24 -10.11 -24.57
C ARG A 633 -19.58 -10.83 -24.53
N THR A 634 -20.07 -11.17 -23.34
CA THR A 634 -21.38 -11.82 -23.18
C THR A 634 -22.55 -10.86 -23.31
N CYS A 635 -22.37 -9.59 -22.93
CA CYS A 635 -23.41 -8.54 -23.02
C CYS A 635 -23.47 -7.85 -24.39
N ALA A 636 -22.40 -7.94 -25.20
CA ALA A 636 -22.25 -7.29 -26.51
C ALA A 636 -23.26 -7.62 -27.65
N PRO A 637 -24.17 -8.62 -27.61
CA PRO A 637 -25.10 -8.84 -28.72
C PRO A 637 -26.20 -7.77 -28.90
N ALA A 638 -26.44 -6.89 -27.92
CA ALA A 638 -27.53 -5.90 -27.95
C ALA A 638 -27.07 -4.51 -28.45
N ALA A 639 -27.97 -3.77 -29.11
CA ALA A 639 -27.68 -2.46 -29.73
C ALA A 639 -27.28 -1.33 -28.76
N ASP A 640 -27.40 -1.52 -27.44
CA ASP A 640 -27.02 -0.58 -26.38
C ASP A 640 -26.09 -1.22 -25.33
N ALA A 641 -25.30 -2.21 -25.72
CA ALA A 641 -24.53 -3.06 -24.81
C ALA A 641 -23.57 -2.31 -23.87
N THR A 642 -23.01 -1.17 -24.30
CA THR A 642 -22.00 -0.44 -23.53
C THR A 642 -22.55 0.11 -22.22
N PHE A 643 -23.70 0.80 -22.26
CA PHE A 643 -24.32 1.33 -21.04
C PHE A 643 -24.97 0.21 -20.20
N ALA A 644 -25.52 -0.81 -20.85
CA ALA A 644 -26.07 -1.99 -20.18
C ALA A 644 -25.02 -2.75 -19.34
N LEU A 645 -23.73 -2.58 -19.62
CA LEU A 645 -22.62 -3.19 -18.87
C LEU A 645 -22.33 -2.47 -17.54
N VAL A 646 -22.76 -1.22 -17.36
CA VAL A 646 -22.44 -0.41 -16.16
C VAL A 646 -22.90 -1.08 -14.86
N PRO A 647 -24.15 -1.55 -14.70
CA PRO A 647 -24.57 -2.20 -13.46
C PRO A 647 -23.80 -3.48 -13.14
N LEU A 648 -23.36 -4.22 -14.17
CA LEU A 648 -22.59 -5.46 -13.98
C LEU A 648 -21.17 -5.14 -13.50
N LEU A 649 -20.51 -4.15 -14.11
CA LEU A 649 -19.19 -3.72 -13.65
C LEU A 649 -19.24 -3.12 -12.25
N GLU A 650 -20.27 -2.33 -11.93
CA GLU A 650 -20.45 -1.77 -10.59
C GLU A 650 -20.60 -2.88 -9.53
N HIS A 651 -21.38 -3.92 -9.80
CA HIS A 651 -21.65 -4.96 -8.78
C HIS A 651 -20.63 -6.09 -8.74
N GLU A 652 -19.92 -6.37 -9.83
CA GLU A 652 -19.02 -7.55 -9.93
C GLU A 652 -17.53 -7.20 -9.98
N ILE A 653 -17.17 -5.93 -10.24
CA ILE A 653 -15.77 -5.49 -10.32
C ILE A 653 -15.47 -4.40 -9.30
N VAL A 654 -16.36 -3.44 -9.12
CA VAL A 654 -16.14 -2.28 -8.26
C VAL A 654 -16.39 -2.66 -6.79
N ASP A 655 -15.36 -2.54 -5.95
CA ASP A 655 -15.48 -2.91 -4.52
C ASP A 655 -15.93 -1.72 -3.65
N HIS A 656 -17.09 -1.86 -3.01
CA HIS A 656 -17.70 -0.85 -2.15
C HIS A 656 -17.24 -0.88 -0.70
N VAL A 657 -16.50 -1.92 -0.28
CA VAL A 657 -15.98 -2.03 1.09
C VAL A 657 -14.79 -1.10 1.26
N TYR A 658 -14.07 -0.83 0.17
CA TYR A 658 -12.87 -0.01 0.17
C TYR A 658 -13.08 1.42 -0.30
N SER A 659 -12.52 2.37 0.45
CA SER A 659 -12.79 3.81 0.29
C SER A 659 -12.14 4.47 -0.94
N TYR A 660 -11.19 3.82 -1.61
CA TYR A 660 -10.42 4.45 -2.68
C TYR A 660 -10.80 3.93 -4.08
N GLY A 661 -11.40 4.81 -4.87
CA GLY A 661 -11.86 4.57 -6.24
C GLY A 661 -10.80 4.52 -7.34
N ILE A 662 -9.52 4.38 -6.97
CA ILE A 662 -8.37 4.52 -7.89
C ILE A 662 -7.54 3.24 -7.98
N ALA A 663 -8.07 2.11 -7.54
CA ALA A 663 -7.34 0.84 -7.61
C ALA A 663 -7.20 0.40 -9.07
N ALA A 664 -5.96 0.16 -9.53
CA ALA A 664 -5.71 -0.30 -10.89
C ALA A 664 -6.40 -1.65 -11.19
N ALA A 665 -6.58 -2.47 -10.17
CA ALA A 665 -7.34 -3.72 -10.20
C ALA A 665 -8.83 -3.56 -10.53
N GLU A 666 -9.34 -2.33 -10.60
CA GLU A 666 -10.71 -2.03 -10.99
C GLU A 666 -10.77 -1.11 -12.22
N THR A 667 -9.99 -0.02 -12.20
CA THR A 667 -10.08 1.01 -13.25
C THR A 667 -9.58 0.50 -14.61
N VAL A 668 -8.51 -0.31 -14.63
CA VAL A 668 -7.99 -0.92 -15.87
C VAL A 668 -8.98 -1.97 -16.41
N PRO A 669 -9.48 -2.96 -15.62
CA PRO A 669 -10.53 -3.87 -16.07
C PRO A 669 -11.77 -3.17 -16.66
N VAL A 670 -12.27 -2.13 -15.99
CA VAL A 670 -13.41 -1.33 -16.46
C VAL A 670 -13.09 -0.69 -17.82
N ALA A 671 -11.94 -0.03 -17.95
CA ALA A 671 -11.54 0.62 -19.20
C ALA A 671 -11.42 -0.38 -20.37
N LEU A 672 -10.82 -1.55 -20.13
CA LEU A 672 -10.70 -2.61 -21.15
C LEU A 672 -12.06 -3.19 -21.54
N ALA A 673 -12.94 -3.46 -20.57
CA ALA A 673 -14.27 -4.00 -20.82
C ALA A 673 -15.14 -3.02 -21.63
N LEU A 674 -15.12 -1.73 -21.28
CA LEU A 674 -15.86 -0.69 -21.99
C LEU A 674 -15.30 -0.43 -23.39
N ALA A 675 -13.98 -0.52 -23.59
CA ALA A 675 -13.38 -0.43 -24.92
C ALA A 675 -13.85 -1.58 -25.85
N VAL A 676 -14.02 -2.79 -25.31
CA VAL A 676 -14.58 -3.95 -26.04
C VAL A 676 -16.06 -3.75 -26.33
N ALA A 677 -16.87 -3.43 -25.32
CA ALA A 677 -18.32 -3.26 -25.47
C ALA A 677 -18.67 -2.12 -26.47
N ALA A 678 -17.97 -0.99 -26.37
CA ALA A 678 -18.12 0.14 -27.28
C ALA A 678 -17.48 -0.10 -28.67
N ARG A 679 -16.80 -1.23 -28.87
CA ARG A 679 -16.01 -1.53 -30.08
C ARG A 679 -15.06 -0.38 -30.46
N GLY A 680 -14.38 0.20 -29.47
CA GLY A 680 -13.47 1.33 -29.67
C GLY A 680 -14.14 2.71 -29.81
N ARG A 681 -15.47 2.84 -29.68
CA ARG A 681 -16.16 4.12 -29.80
C ARG A 681 -16.09 4.95 -28.52
N VAL A 682 -15.28 6.00 -28.54
CA VAL A 682 -15.07 6.93 -27.42
C VAL A 682 -16.35 7.56 -26.87
N ARG A 683 -17.33 7.84 -27.76
CA ARG A 683 -18.62 8.47 -27.42
C ARG A 683 -19.54 7.58 -26.57
N GLU A 684 -19.27 6.28 -26.52
CA GLU A 684 -20.00 5.32 -25.68
C GLU A 684 -19.17 4.91 -24.46
N ALA A 685 -17.87 4.67 -24.64
CA ALA A 685 -17.00 4.20 -23.56
C ALA A 685 -16.81 5.24 -22.44
N VAL A 686 -16.55 6.51 -22.78
CA VAL A 686 -16.30 7.56 -21.78
C VAL A 686 -17.53 7.83 -20.90
N PRO A 687 -18.74 8.07 -21.46
CA PRO A 687 -19.92 8.29 -20.62
C PRO A 687 -20.29 7.09 -19.76
N ALA A 688 -20.16 5.86 -20.28
CA ALA A 688 -20.42 4.65 -19.49
C ALA A 688 -19.44 4.51 -18.32
N ALA A 689 -18.15 4.79 -18.55
CA ALA A 689 -17.14 4.79 -17.47
C ALA A 689 -17.43 5.86 -16.41
N ALA A 690 -17.89 7.05 -16.83
CA ALA A 690 -18.20 8.15 -15.90
C ALA A 690 -19.40 7.86 -14.99
N CYS A 691 -20.28 6.92 -15.38
CA CYS A 691 -21.39 6.46 -14.55
C CYS A 691 -20.98 5.51 -13.40
N LEU A 692 -19.78 4.93 -13.47
CA LEU A 692 -19.22 4.10 -12.39
C LEU A 692 -18.60 5.01 -11.32
N SER A 693 -19.46 5.57 -10.46
CA SER A 693 -19.16 6.72 -9.60
C SER A 693 -17.89 6.59 -8.75
N ARG A 694 -17.57 5.37 -8.30
CA ARG A 694 -16.38 5.07 -7.49
C ARG A 694 -15.11 5.24 -8.31
N VAL A 695 -15.07 4.66 -9.51
CA VAL A 695 -13.89 4.63 -10.39
C VAL A 695 -13.86 5.75 -11.43
N ALA A 696 -14.78 6.72 -11.30
CA ALA A 696 -14.98 7.81 -12.24
C ALA A 696 -13.81 8.81 -12.33
N ASP A 697 -12.79 8.71 -11.48
CA ASP A 697 -11.58 9.54 -11.57
C ASP A 697 -10.76 9.15 -12.82
N SER A 698 -10.28 7.90 -12.88
CA SER A 698 -9.36 7.45 -13.93
C SER A 698 -9.93 6.46 -14.92
N ALA A 699 -10.97 5.67 -14.59
CA ALA A 699 -11.51 4.71 -15.54
C ALA A 699 -11.99 5.38 -16.86
N PRO A 700 -12.66 6.56 -16.82
CA PRO A 700 -13.02 7.27 -18.04
C PRO A 700 -11.81 7.80 -18.81
N ALA A 701 -10.76 8.28 -18.12
CA ALA A 701 -9.53 8.75 -18.74
C ALA A 701 -8.79 7.61 -19.48
N LEU A 702 -8.68 6.44 -18.85
CA LEU A 702 -8.07 5.24 -19.45
C LEU A 702 -8.88 4.69 -20.63
N ALA A 703 -10.21 4.63 -20.48
CA ALA A 703 -11.11 4.24 -21.58
C ALA A 703 -11.02 5.24 -22.75
N GLY A 704 -11.00 6.53 -22.43
CA GLY A 704 -10.86 7.62 -23.40
C GLY A 704 -9.53 7.59 -24.14
N ALA A 705 -8.41 7.33 -23.46
CA ALA A 705 -7.10 7.20 -24.09
C ALA A 705 -7.08 6.05 -25.12
N LEU A 706 -7.55 4.87 -24.73
CA LEU A 706 -7.54 3.68 -25.60
C LEU A 706 -8.52 3.83 -26.77
N THR A 707 -9.76 4.24 -26.51
CA THR A 707 -10.78 4.42 -27.56
C THR A 707 -10.50 5.63 -28.44
N GLY A 708 -9.83 6.66 -27.93
CA GLY A 708 -9.35 7.81 -28.70
C GLY A 708 -8.28 7.43 -29.72
N VAL A 709 -7.36 6.50 -29.38
CA VAL A 709 -6.40 5.95 -30.34
C VAL A 709 -7.09 5.10 -31.40
N LEU A 710 -8.04 4.24 -30.99
CA LEU A 710 -8.80 3.36 -31.87
C LEU A 710 -9.68 4.14 -32.86
N GLY A 711 -10.31 5.22 -32.41
CA GLY A 711 -11.19 6.08 -33.20
C GLY A 711 -10.50 7.27 -33.89
N THR A 712 -9.25 7.58 -33.51
CA THR A 712 -8.49 8.78 -33.90
C THR A 712 -9.15 10.10 -33.47
N ALA A 713 -8.49 11.23 -33.75
CA ALA A 713 -8.99 12.57 -33.50
C ALA A 713 -10.36 12.84 -34.16
N ALA A 714 -10.71 12.14 -35.24
CA ALA A 714 -12.01 12.29 -35.92
C ALA A 714 -13.19 11.72 -35.11
N ALA A 715 -12.95 10.78 -34.20
CA ALA A 715 -14.01 10.24 -33.34
C ALA A 715 -14.40 11.19 -32.19
N ILE A 716 -13.49 12.09 -31.80
CA ILE A 716 -13.68 13.06 -30.72
C ILE A 716 -14.67 14.15 -31.16
N PRO A 717 -15.78 14.37 -30.44
CA PRO A 717 -16.70 15.48 -30.74
C PRO A 717 -16.02 16.85 -30.64
N ASP A 718 -16.38 17.79 -31.51
CA ASP A 718 -15.83 19.16 -31.49
C ASP A 718 -16.07 19.88 -30.18
N SER A 719 -17.21 19.64 -29.53
CA SER A 719 -17.51 20.20 -28.20
C SER A 719 -16.54 19.69 -27.14
N TRP A 720 -16.20 18.40 -27.17
CA TRP A 720 -15.23 17.79 -26.24
C TRP A 720 -13.84 18.31 -26.53
N ARG A 721 -13.45 18.38 -27.81
CA ARG A 721 -12.19 19.00 -28.23
C ARG A 721 -12.09 20.43 -27.70
N ALA A 722 -13.11 21.26 -27.89
CA ALA A 722 -13.09 22.65 -27.44
C ALA A 722 -12.98 22.79 -25.91
N SER A 723 -13.71 21.97 -25.15
CA SER A 723 -13.68 22.01 -23.69
C SER A 723 -12.42 21.39 -23.08
N CYS A 724 -11.83 20.38 -23.74
CA CYS A 724 -10.77 19.58 -23.16
C CYS A 724 -9.37 19.83 -23.74
N ARG A 725 -9.24 20.77 -24.66
CA ARG A 725 -7.97 21.07 -25.35
C ARG A 725 -6.89 21.66 -24.45
N THR A 726 -7.26 22.41 -23.42
CA THR A 726 -6.31 23.21 -22.63
C THR A 726 -6.25 22.75 -21.19
N LEU A 727 -5.03 22.49 -20.70
CA LEU A 727 -4.79 22.04 -19.33
C LEU A 727 -5.06 23.15 -18.31
N SER A 728 -5.60 22.75 -17.15
CA SER A 728 -6.03 23.66 -16.10
C SER A 728 -4.90 24.11 -15.17
N GLY A 729 -3.84 23.31 -15.02
CA GLY A 729 -2.77 23.50 -14.03
C GLY A 729 -3.24 23.33 -12.58
N CYS A 730 -4.20 22.43 -12.32
CA CYS A 730 -4.75 22.18 -10.98
C CYS A 730 -3.91 21.20 -10.14
N ALA A 731 -3.11 20.36 -10.78
CA ALA A 731 -2.18 19.42 -10.16
C ALA A 731 -0.72 19.86 -10.35
N LEU A 732 -0.37 20.27 -11.57
CA LEU A 732 0.95 20.75 -11.96
C LEU A 732 0.82 22.18 -12.52
N PRO A 733 0.94 23.22 -11.66
CA PRO A 733 0.67 24.61 -12.07
C PRO A 733 1.47 25.09 -13.28
N ARG A 734 2.68 24.55 -13.51
CA ARG A 734 3.52 24.88 -14.67
C ARG A 734 2.94 24.45 -16.02
N LEU A 735 1.98 23.53 -16.02
CA LEU A 735 1.29 23.03 -17.22
C LEU A 735 -0.01 23.78 -17.51
N ALA A 736 -0.35 24.82 -16.72
CA ALA A 736 -1.52 25.63 -16.99
C ALA A 736 -1.44 26.26 -18.39
N GLY A 737 -2.49 26.09 -19.20
CA GLY A 737 -2.56 26.67 -20.54
C GLY A 737 -1.92 25.81 -21.64
N THR A 738 -1.32 24.66 -21.33
CA THR A 738 -0.80 23.75 -22.36
C THR A 738 -1.92 23.27 -23.29
N ASP A 739 -1.70 23.41 -24.60
CA ASP A 739 -2.59 22.96 -25.66
C ASP A 739 -2.27 21.50 -26.06
N LEU A 740 -3.21 20.59 -25.79
CA LEU A 740 -3.03 19.16 -26.06
C LEU A 740 -2.97 18.81 -27.56
N VAL A 741 -3.57 19.63 -28.42
CA VAL A 741 -3.49 19.44 -29.88
C VAL A 741 -2.11 19.83 -30.39
N GLU A 742 -1.55 20.92 -29.88
CA GLU A 742 -0.17 21.30 -30.19
C GLU A 742 0.82 20.25 -29.68
N LEU A 743 0.62 19.79 -28.44
CA LEU A 743 1.43 18.74 -27.83
C LEU A 743 1.41 17.45 -28.64
N ALA A 744 0.24 17.03 -29.14
CA ALA A 744 0.10 15.88 -30.04
C ALA A 744 0.92 16.06 -31.33
N GLY A 745 0.85 17.25 -31.93
CA GLY A 745 1.62 17.60 -33.12
C GLY A 745 3.13 17.56 -32.88
N GLN A 746 3.60 18.03 -31.73
CA GLN A 746 5.00 17.93 -31.31
C GLN A 746 5.43 16.47 -31.12
N LEU A 747 4.64 15.65 -30.42
CA LEU A 747 4.93 14.23 -30.19
C LEU A 747 4.99 13.44 -31.50
N THR A 748 4.11 13.73 -32.45
CA THR A 748 4.11 13.08 -33.77
C THR A 748 5.42 13.29 -34.52
N ARG A 749 6.09 14.44 -34.31
CA ARG A 749 7.37 14.79 -34.93
C ARG A 749 8.59 14.16 -34.25
N THR A 750 8.43 13.45 -33.14
CA THR A 750 9.55 12.82 -32.40
C THR A 750 10.06 11.50 -32.99
N ASN A 751 9.47 11.06 -34.10
CA ASN A 751 9.63 9.71 -34.64
C ASN A 751 10.83 9.56 -35.58
#